data_AF-A0A7C2P8T8-F1
#
_entry.id   AF-A0A7C2P8T8-F1
#
_cell.length_a   1.000
_cell.length_b   1.000
_cell.length_c   1.000
_cell.angle_alpha   90.00
_cell.angle_beta   90.00
_cell.angle_gamma   90.00
#
_symmetry.space_group_name_H-M   'P 1'
#
loop_
_entity.id
_entity.type
_entity.pdbx_description
1 polymer ?
#
loop_
_entity_poly.entity_id
_entity_poly.type
_entity_poly.pdbx_seq_one_letter_code
_entity_poly.pdbx_strand_id
1 'polypeptide(L)'
;MFRRASGAISARWRRWKTSLPAAYRSPIRPGRSAAVAHSKPHFRMIWLLAAAIAIGSCTPGGATIAPAHLEPTPRPVTSESPGLPPTPRASIPASDVIFHNAVILTMDDALPTASAIHIVGDSIASVGEDSAILAEAGPQTRIVDLGGLTLMPGFIDSHAHLFHVASSFGKDDRTAQEEALRFGITSIGELWSDETLVRHLQELDAAGGLRLRTSIYLAPFVDGCGNIYEQDWYRAFAPGADLGSRLRVGGIKLYTDGGSCNAPAVSFEYPAGAGHGDLYFSQSELNQIVTDFHRQGYQLAIHAIGDRGIDQALEAIAAAQAAEPREVRHRIEHAAVIRPDQMPRFDTESVVAVMFGSYPTCSLLQRDGSFQYYTPDDYLTWEWPMRSLLENAPQGHYAYHSDAYGVRPLNPFENLYGLVTRQEVAEDGTICRPPAALAAGAVTVDQALRAMTLEGAYALGQEDDLGSLAPGKLADLIVLSADPTRVTPDGLRDLQVRMTMLGGGVVYCAPGYEAICPPAAALPSPQPSPQTPLIFRDEFDGSLDPGWSWTNEAPAAWSLTATPGWLRIALSQGGFLTTTPSNVLLRPAPPGDFDLTTTLRASPSRNFEFAGLIVTFADGRVLQFGRAYCDVPGVCTGGGYYFDNLKGGATTGSNFALPGFAGSQYVLRLEKRGTTYTAYYLTVDGQPVAAGSHTVAGDPQSVGLLAAQAPAPGPVAEFDFFEIKAP
;
A
#
# COMPACT_ATOMS: atom_id res chain seq x y z
N MET A 1 -11.53 40.17 -37.75
CA MET A 1 -11.87 41.26 -38.70
C MET A 1 -12.97 40.72 -39.62
N PHE A 2 -14.20 41.20 -39.79
CA PHE A 2 -15.04 42.34 -39.40
C PHE A 2 -16.48 41.77 -39.40
N ARG A 3 -17.29 41.81 -38.31
CA ARG A 3 -18.38 42.79 -38.03
C ARG A 3 -19.16 43.26 -39.29
N ARG A 4 -20.48 43.37 -39.36
CA ARG A 4 -21.60 43.39 -38.38
C ARG A 4 -22.95 43.51 -39.13
N ALA A 5 -24.02 42.98 -38.50
CA ALA A 5 -25.39 43.53 -38.37
C ALA A 5 -26.29 43.64 -39.64
N SER A 6 -27.62 43.51 -39.61
CA SER A 6 -28.61 43.79 -38.55
C SER A 6 -30.03 43.29 -38.90
N GLY A 7 -30.77 42.83 -37.86
CA GLY A 7 -32.20 43.07 -37.59
C GLY A 7 -33.27 42.30 -38.40
N ALA A 8 -34.48 42.02 -37.93
CA ALA A 8 -35.19 42.01 -36.64
C ALA A 8 -36.64 41.52 -36.94
N ILE A 9 -37.41 41.18 -35.90
CA ILE A 9 -38.90 41.25 -35.79
C ILE A 9 -39.74 39.96 -35.98
N SER A 10 -40.23 39.50 -34.82
CA SER A 10 -41.58 39.04 -34.43
C SER A 10 -42.21 37.70 -34.87
N ALA A 11 -42.55 36.93 -33.81
CA ALA A 11 -43.87 36.39 -33.48
C ALA A 11 -44.52 35.31 -34.36
N ARG A 12 -44.74 34.11 -33.79
CA ARG A 12 -46.07 33.69 -33.26
C ARG A 12 -46.04 32.29 -32.65
N TRP A 13 -46.55 32.24 -31.43
CA TRP A 13 -47.00 31.05 -30.69
C TRP A 13 -48.37 30.54 -31.16
N ARG A 14 -48.62 29.24 -30.88
CA ARG A 14 -49.90 28.46 -30.73
C ARG A 14 -49.93 27.28 -31.71
N ARG A 15 -50.40 26.07 -31.39
CA ARG A 15 -51.03 25.35 -30.26
C ARG A 15 -50.98 23.86 -30.70
N TRP A 16 -51.06 22.83 -29.86
CA TRP A 16 -52.29 22.34 -29.24
C TRP A 16 -51.99 21.26 -28.18
N LYS A 17 -52.64 21.40 -27.02
CA LYS A 17 -52.89 20.38 -25.98
C LYS A 17 -53.98 19.42 -26.50
N THR A 18 -54.13 18.18 -26.04
CA THR A 18 -54.67 17.72 -24.73
C THR A 18 -54.57 16.19 -24.71
N SER A 19 -54.35 15.50 -23.59
CA SER A 19 -55.38 15.19 -22.58
C SER A 19 -54.80 14.60 -21.27
N LEU A 20 -55.33 15.09 -20.13
CA LEU A 20 -55.24 14.52 -18.76
C LEU A 20 -56.59 13.88 -18.39
N PRO A 21 -56.67 13.00 -17.37
CA PRO A 21 -57.05 13.41 -15.98
C PRO A 21 -56.31 12.60 -14.89
N ALA A 22 -56.37 12.80 -13.56
CA ALA A 22 -56.49 13.92 -12.61
C ALA A 22 -56.97 13.32 -11.26
N ALA A 23 -56.19 13.44 -10.17
CA ALA A 23 -56.63 13.39 -8.75
C ALA A 23 -55.39 13.62 -7.84
N TYR A 24 -55.34 14.44 -6.78
CA TYR A 24 -56.34 15.26 -6.09
C TYR A 24 -55.62 16.38 -5.27
N ARG A 25 -56.00 17.62 -5.57
CA ARG A 25 -56.30 18.80 -4.69
C ARG A 25 -55.29 19.39 -3.67
N SER A 26 -54.99 20.67 -3.98
CA SER A 26 -54.67 21.91 -3.20
C SER A 26 -55.54 22.18 -1.94
N PRO A 27 -55.52 23.36 -1.24
CA PRO A 27 -54.88 24.68 -1.51
C PRO A 27 -54.24 25.37 -0.27
N ILE A 28 -53.54 26.52 -0.32
CA ILE A 28 -54.03 27.92 -0.38
C ILE A 28 -52.81 28.86 -0.56
N ARG A 29 -53.08 30.06 -1.11
CA ARG A 29 -52.18 31.01 -1.79
C ARG A 29 -52.19 32.39 -1.04
N PRO A 30 -51.69 33.53 -1.59
CA PRO A 30 -50.49 34.26 -1.17
C PRO A 30 -50.71 35.72 -0.69
N GLY A 31 -49.63 36.45 -0.38
CA GLY A 31 -49.63 37.91 -0.14
C GLY A 31 -48.33 38.60 -0.57
N ARG A 32 -48.43 39.79 -1.15
CA ARG A 32 -47.42 40.56 -1.92
C ARG A 32 -46.91 41.79 -1.16
N SER A 33 -45.70 42.22 -1.52
CA SER A 33 -45.20 43.62 -1.65
C SER A 33 -44.91 44.49 -0.42
N ALA A 34 -43.65 44.94 -0.29
CA ALA A 34 -43.26 46.36 -0.52
C ALA A 34 -41.71 46.51 -0.52
N ALA A 35 -41.20 47.32 -1.45
CA ALA A 35 -39.82 47.78 -1.54
C ALA A 35 -39.70 49.18 -0.93
N VAL A 36 -38.53 49.59 -0.41
CA VAL A 36 -37.91 50.93 -0.60
C VAL A 36 -36.39 50.81 -0.32
N ALA A 37 -35.63 51.62 -1.04
CA ALA A 37 -34.21 51.55 -1.31
C ALA A 37 -33.34 52.57 -0.52
N HIS A 38 -32.03 52.31 -0.53
CA HIS A 38 -30.90 53.26 -0.57
C HIS A 38 -30.52 54.09 0.67
N SER A 39 -29.30 53.88 1.19
CA SER A 39 -28.08 54.68 0.86
C SER A 39 -27.04 54.62 2.00
N LYS A 40 -25.76 54.43 1.65
CA LYS A 40 -24.59 54.79 2.47
C LYS A 40 -24.17 56.24 2.13
N PRO A 41 -23.42 56.99 2.97
CA PRO A 41 -21.95 56.93 2.88
C PRO A 41 -21.17 57.24 4.19
N HIS A 42 -19.84 57.11 4.07
CA HIS A 42 -18.74 57.29 5.03
C HIS A 42 -18.53 58.72 5.56
N PHE A 43 -17.87 58.89 6.73
CA PHE A 43 -16.73 59.83 6.95
C PHE A 43 -16.00 59.63 8.31
N ARG A 44 -14.83 60.25 8.43
CA ARG A 44 -13.61 59.98 9.24
C ARG A 44 -13.45 60.78 10.58
N MET A 45 -12.72 60.17 11.54
CA MET A 45 -11.64 60.66 12.47
C MET A 45 -11.78 61.78 13.54
N ILE A 46 -11.20 61.48 14.73
CA ILE A 46 -10.30 62.27 15.66
C ILE A 46 -10.84 62.86 17.01
N TRP A 47 -10.27 62.31 18.12
CA TRP A 47 -9.76 62.79 19.46
C TRP A 47 -10.54 63.68 20.50
N LEU A 48 -10.46 63.32 21.81
CA LEU A 48 -9.53 63.85 22.86
C LEU A 48 -9.89 63.49 24.36
N LEU A 49 -8.83 63.16 25.16
CA LEU A 49 -8.48 63.49 26.59
C LEU A 49 -9.42 63.06 27.77
N ALA A 50 -9.00 62.77 29.02
CA ALA A 50 -7.80 62.91 29.89
C ALA A 50 -7.90 61.84 31.05
N ALA A 51 -6.98 61.55 31.99
CA ALA A 51 -6.02 62.34 32.76
C ALA A 51 -4.95 61.46 33.47
N ALA A 52 -3.88 62.10 33.96
CA ALA A 52 -2.68 61.56 34.62
C ALA A 52 -2.44 62.19 36.02
N ILE A 53 -1.30 61.82 36.68
CA ILE A 53 -0.50 62.48 37.77
C ILE A 53 -0.29 61.51 38.99
N ALA A 54 0.87 61.31 39.67
CA ALA A 54 2.20 61.97 39.80
C ALA A 54 3.30 60.93 40.22
N ILE A 55 4.55 60.95 39.72
CA ILE A 55 5.81 61.66 40.11
C ILE A 55 6.61 61.06 41.29
N GLY A 56 7.89 60.72 41.02
CA GLY A 56 8.97 60.57 42.02
C GLY A 56 10.27 59.99 41.45
N SER A 57 11.32 60.82 41.33
CA SER A 57 12.60 60.66 40.59
C SER A 57 13.78 60.01 41.35
N CYS A 58 14.70 59.35 40.63
CA CYS A 58 16.19 59.46 40.66
C CYS A 58 16.92 58.16 40.21
N THR A 59 17.87 58.29 39.28
CA THR A 59 18.86 57.27 38.80
C THR A 59 20.07 57.12 39.75
N PRO A 60 21.02 56.15 39.60
CA PRO A 60 21.27 55.21 38.48
C PRO A 60 21.54 53.73 38.89
N GLY A 61 21.37 52.80 37.95
CA GLY A 61 21.99 51.47 38.03
C GLY A 61 21.33 50.39 37.17
N GLY A 62 22.09 49.78 36.26
CA GLY A 62 21.81 48.42 35.76
C GLY A 62 21.25 48.30 34.34
N ALA A 63 22.17 48.17 33.38
CA ALA A 63 22.12 47.30 32.20
C ALA A 63 20.84 47.25 31.32
N THR A 64 20.94 47.86 30.14
CA THR A 64 20.25 47.44 28.92
C THR A 64 20.96 46.24 28.29
N ILE A 65 20.23 45.17 27.97
CA ILE A 65 20.67 44.13 27.02
C ILE A 65 19.75 44.20 25.79
N ALA A 66 20.38 44.45 24.64
CA ALA A 66 19.82 44.41 23.29
C ALA A 66 19.63 42.95 22.81
N PRO A 67 18.78 42.69 21.80
CA PRO A 67 18.58 41.34 21.29
C PRO A 67 19.82 40.87 20.53
N ALA A 68 20.37 39.73 20.94
CA ALA A 68 21.56 39.15 20.31
C ALA A 68 21.17 38.31 19.09
N HIS A 69 21.74 38.69 17.95
CA HIS A 69 22.02 37.78 16.85
C HIS A 69 22.82 36.58 17.35
N LEU A 70 22.40 35.37 16.98
CA LEU A 70 23.22 34.17 17.11
C LEU A 70 23.65 33.73 15.72
N GLU A 71 24.92 34.03 15.41
CA GLU A 71 25.67 33.36 14.34
C GLU A 71 25.85 31.87 14.69
N PRO A 72 25.76 30.95 13.72
CA PRO A 72 26.02 29.54 13.96
C PRO A 72 27.53 29.32 14.11
N THR A 73 27.94 28.86 15.28
CA THR A 73 29.30 28.34 15.51
C THR A 73 29.40 26.93 14.91
N PRO A 74 30.43 26.62 14.09
CA PRO A 74 30.64 25.26 13.62
C PRO A 74 31.15 24.40 14.78
N ARG A 75 30.36 23.43 15.21
CA ARG A 75 30.86 22.32 16.04
C ARG A 75 31.50 21.28 15.12
N PRO A 76 32.66 20.71 15.47
CA PRO A 76 33.18 19.54 14.76
C PRO A 76 32.20 18.39 14.97
N VAL A 77 31.62 17.90 13.87
CA VAL A 77 30.90 16.63 13.85
C VAL A 77 31.97 15.55 13.95
N THR A 78 32.20 15.01 15.14
CA THR A 78 32.86 13.72 15.28
C THR A 78 31.87 12.67 14.78
N SER A 79 32.04 12.26 13.52
CA SER A 79 31.39 11.12 12.92
C SER A 79 31.87 9.86 13.62
N GLU A 80 31.04 9.30 14.49
CA GLU A 80 31.11 7.89 14.89
C GLU A 80 29.77 7.55 15.55
N SER A 81 28.77 7.31 14.70
CA SER A 81 27.64 6.47 15.11
C SER A 81 28.18 5.03 15.12
N PRO A 82 27.93 4.21 16.16
CA PRO A 82 28.35 2.82 16.15
C PRO A 82 27.49 2.09 15.12
N GLY A 83 27.97 2.05 13.87
CA GLY A 83 27.41 1.17 12.85
C GLY A 83 27.48 -0.25 13.38
N LEU A 84 26.34 -0.94 13.37
CA LEU A 84 26.35 -2.40 13.48
C LEU A 84 27.36 -2.92 12.43
N PRO A 85 28.28 -3.82 12.80
CA PRO A 85 29.19 -4.39 11.83
C PRO A 85 28.37 -5.01 10.69
N PRO A 86 28.82 -4.89 9.42
CA PRO A 86 28.14 -5.53 8.31
C PRO A 86 27.98 -7.01 8.66
N THR A 87 26.74 -7.47 8.71
CA THR A 87 26.44 -8.89 8.87
C THR A 87 27.11 -9.61 7.71
N PRO A 88 27.99 -10.59 7.95
CA PRO A 88 28.59 -11.35 6.87
C PRO A 88 27.46 -11.90 5.99
N ARG A 89 27.48 -11.64 4.67
CA ARG A 89 26.63 -12.36 3.71
C ARG A 89 26.77 -13.85 4.04
N ALA A 90 25.67 -14.48 4.46
CA ALA A 90 25.67 -15.91 4.72
C ALA A 90 26.18 -16.61 3.47
N SER A 91 27.29 -17.34 3.56
CA SER A 91 27.85 -18.10 2.45
C SER A 91 26.91 -19.24 2.12
N ILE A 92 26.06 -19.03 1.11
CA ILE A 92 25.21 -20.06 0.51
C ILE A 92 26.14 -21.10 -0.15
N PRO A 93 25.91 -22.42 -0.01
CA PRO A 93 26.68 -23.41 -0.76
C PRO A 93 26.61 -23.05 -2.25
N ALA A 94 27.76 -22.89 -2.90
CA ALA A 94 27.81 -22.33 -4.24
C ALA A 94 26.97 -23.18 -5.22
N SER A 95 25.97 -22.56 -5.85
CA SER A 95 25.33 -23.15 -7.02
C SER A 95 26.40 -23.32 -8.09
N ASP A 96 26.60 -24.52 -8.63
CA ASP A 96 27.50 -24.77 -9.76
C ASP A 96 26.64 -25.53 -10.77
N VAL A 97 25.94 -24.77 -11.62
CA VAL A 97 24.92 -25.29 -12.51
C VAL A 97 24.99 -24.65 -13.89
N ILE A 98 24.92 -25.49 -14.92
CA ILE A 98 24.72 -25.09 -16.30
C ILE A 98 23.30 -25.46 -16.71
N PHE A 99 22.52 -24.46 -17.12
CA PHE A 99 21.28 -24.67 -17.86
C PHE A 99 21.61 -24.59 -19.35
N HIS A 100 21.17 -25.56 -20.14
CA HIS A 100 21.43 -25.60 -21.59
C HIS A 100 20.22 -26.10 -22.38
N ASN A 101 20.31 -26.09 -23.72
CA ASN A 101 19.21 -26.43 -24.61
C ASN A 101 17.96 -25.58 -24.30
N ALA A 102 18.16 -24.27 -24.18
CA ALA A 102 17.12 -23.31 -23.84
C ALA A 102 17.00 -22.21 -24.91
N VAL A 103 15.89 -21.49 -24.90
CA VAL A 103 15.81 -20.16 -25.52
C VAL A 103 16.07 -19.14 -24.42
N ILE A 104 17.26 -18.56 -24.37
CA ILE A 104 17.60 -17.58 -23.33
C ILE A 104 17.39 -16.18 -23.87
N LEU A 105 16.46 -15.42 -23.28
CA LEU A 105 16.28 -13.99 -23.53
C LEU A 105 17.04 -13.22 -22.45
N THR A 106 18.19 -12.64 -22.79
CA THR A 106 19.11 -12.10 -21.77
C THR A 106 18.73 -10.70 -21.28
N MET A 107 17.99 -9.94 -22.10
CA MET A 107 17.78 -8.49 -21.92
C MET A 107 19.10 -7.68 -21.94
N ASP A 108 20.18 -8.25 -22.48
CA ASP A 108 21.45 -7.57 -22.74
C ASP A 108 21.58 -7.26 -24.23
N ASP A 109 21.69 -5.97 -24.57
CA ASP A 109 21.81 -5.51 -25.96
C ASP A 109 23.07 -6.08 -26.66
N ALA A 110 24.12 -6.43 -25.91
CA ALA A 110 25.34 -7.02 -26.45
C ALA A 110 25.20 -8.50 -26.81
N LEU A 111 24.30 -9.23 -26.13
CA LEU A 111 24.01 -10.64 -26.38
C LEU A 111 22.52 -10.91 -26.16
N PRO A 112 21.62 -10.48 -27.06
CA PRO A 112 20.17 -10.51 -26.81
C PRO A 112 19.59 -11.92 -26.58
N THR A 113 20.21 -12.92 -27.19
CA THR A 113 19.80 -14.33 -27.07
C THR A 113 20.98 -15.25 -26.85
N ALA A 114 20.76 -16.34 -26.11
CA ALA A 114 21.72 -17.42 -25.89
C ALA A 114 20.99 -18.77 -25.80
N SER A 115 21.74 -19.88 -25.67
CA SER A 115 21.16 -21.22 -25.49
C SER A 115 21.57 -21.91 -24.19
N ALA A 116 22.65 -21.46 -23.55
CA ALA A 116 23.12 -21.94 -22.26
C ALA A 116 23.62 -20.81 -21.34
N ILE A 117 23.55 -21.06 -20.03
CA ILE A 117 24.01 -20.17 -18.97
C ILE A 117 24.63 -20.99 -17.84
N HIS A 118 25.79 -20.54 -17.35
CA HIS A 118 26.52 -21.13 -16.23
C HIS A 118 26.43 -20.21 -15.02
N ILE A 119 26.03 -20.78 -13.88
CA ILE A 119 25.85 -20.07 -12.62
C ILE A 119 26.83 -20.66 -11.61
N VAL A 120 27.61 -19.79 -10.98
CA VAL A 120 28.59 -20.14 -9.96
C VAL A 120 28.35 -19.27 -8.72
N GLY A 121 28.05 -19.90 -7.59
CA GLY A 121 27.67 -19.18 -6.37
C GLY A 121 26.28 -18.57 -6.51
N ASP A 122 26.23 -17.25 -6.35
CA ASP A 122 25.03 -16.42 -6.51
C ASP A 122 24.97 -15.67 -7.85
N SER A 123 25.98 -15.88 -8.70
CA SER A 123 26.26 -15.03 -9.86
C SER A 123 26.32 -15.82 -11.17
N ILE A 124 26.05 -15.14 -12.27
CA ILE A 124 26.17 -15.65 -13.62
C ILE A 124 27.66 -15.63 -13.99
N ALA A 125 28.26 -16.80 -14.22
CA ALA A 125 29.65 -16.93 -14.62
C ALA A 125 29.83 -16.68 -16.13
N SER A 126 28.95 -17.26 -16.94
CA SER A 126 28.98 -17.15 -18.40
C SER A 126 27.59 -17.41 -19.00
N VAL A 127 27.35 -16.87 -20.20
CA VAL A 127 26.12 -17.05 -20.97
C VAL A 127 26.48 -17.05 -22.46
N GLY A 128 25.88 -17.95 -23.25
CA GLY A 128 26.22 -18.10 -24.66
C GLY A 128 25.68 -19.36 -25.30
N GLU A 129 26.41 -19.87 -26.30
CA GLU A 129 26.05 -21.09 -27.04
C GLU A 129 26.30 -22.36 -26.22
N ASP A 130 25.43 -23.36 -26.38
CA ASP A 130 25.47 -24.64 -25.65
C ASP A 130 26.87 -25.26 -25.63
N SER A 131 27.49 -25.37 -26.82
CA SER A 131 28.80 -26.01 -26.95
C SER A 131 29.92 -25.31 -26.18
N ALA A 132 29.85 -23.97 -26.06
CA ALA A 132 30.85 -23.18 -25.35
C ALA A 132 30.66 -23.31 -23.83
N ILE A 133 29.43 -23.14 -23.36
CA ILE A 133 29.11 -23.16 -21.94
C ILE A 133 29.24 -24.57 -21.36
N LEU A 134 28.78 -25.61 -22.08
CA LEU A 134 28.94 -27.01 -21.63
C LEU A 134 30.41 -27.43 -21.52
N ALA A 135 31.32 -26.81 -22.28
CA ALA A 135 32.75 -27.08 -22.19
C ALA A 135 33.38 -26.54 -20.88
N GLU A 136 32.71 -25.63 -20.18
CA GLU A 136 33.14 -25.11 -18.88
C GLU A 136 32.83 -26.05 -17.72
N ALA A 137 31.99 -27.08 -17.94
CA ALA A 137 31.52 -27.97 -16.89
C ALA A 137 32.68 -28.66 -16.16
N GLY A 138 32.78 -28.40 -14.86
CA GLY A 138 33.67 -29.09 -13.95
C GLY A 138 33.11 -30.43 -13.46
N PRO A 139 33.90 -31.23 -12.72
CA PRO A 139 33.46 -32.51 -12.18
C PRO A 139 32.28 -32.44 -11.20
N GLN A 140 31.98 -31.25 -10.66
CA GLN A 140 30.87 -31.01 -9.72
C GLN A 140 29.75 -30.15 -10.34
N THR A 141 29.96 -29.64 -11.57
CA THR A 141 28.97 -28.82 -12.26
C THR A 141 27.76 -29.65 -12.60
N ARG A 142 26.60 -29.21 -12.14
CA ARG A 142 25.33 -29.83 -12.48
C ARG A 142 24.90 -29.34 -13.86
N ILE A 143 24.65 -30.27 -14.77
CA ILE A 143 24.12 -29.96 -16.09
C ILE A 143 22.61 -30.20 -16.08
N VAL A 144 21.84 -29.19 -16.47
CA VAL A 144 20.38 -29.23 -16.54
C VAL A 144 19.94 -28.92 -17.97
N ASP A 145 19.35 -29.91 -18.63
CA ASP A 145 18.71 -29.76 -19.94
C ASP A 145 17.31 -29.15 -19.76
N LEU A 146 17.08 -27.97 -20.35
CA LEU A 146 15.79 -27.29 -20.29
C LEU A 146 14.82 -27.70 -21.40
N GLY A 147 15.20 -28.60 -22.31
CA GLY A 147 14.29 -29.20 -23.28
C GLY A 147 13.66 -28.20 -24.26
N GLY A 148 14.34 -27.09 -24.53
CA GLY A 148 13.86 -25.98 -25.37
C GLY A 148 12.96 -24.97 -24.66
N LEU A 149 12.80 -25.05 -23.33
CA LEU A 149 12.10 -24.04 -22.54
C LEU A 149 12.81 -22.68 -22.61
N THR A 150 12.09 -21.62 -22.25
CA THR A 150 12.63 -20.26 -22.28
C THR A 150 13.17 -19.88 -20.91
N LEU A 151 14.33 -19.22 -20.87
CA LEU A 151 14.93 -18.67 -19.66
C LEU A 151 15.14 -17.17 -19.84
N MET A 152 14.85 -16.35 -18.83
CA MET A 152 15.05 -14.90 -18.87
C MET A 152 15.30 -14.33 -17.45
N PRO A 153 15.72 -13.06 -17.29
CA PRO A 153 15.77 -12.42 -15.97
C PRO A 153 14.42 -12.52 -15.26
N GLY A 154 14.46 -12.60 -13.93
CA GLY A 154 13.25 -12.50 -13.12
C GLY A 154 12.57 -11.14 -13.29
N PHE A 155 11.24 -11.12 -13.16
CA PHE A 155 10.49 -9.87 -13.23
C PHE A 155 10.81 -8.97 -12.03
N ILE A 156 10.82 -7.65 -12.27
CA ILE A 156 11.10 -6.62 -11.28
C ILE A 156 9.95 -5.64 -11.22
N ASP A 157 9.07 -5.80 -10.23
CA ASP A 157 7.96 -4.88 -10.03
C ASP A 157 8.44 -3.62 -9.33
N SER A 158 8.74 -2.57 -10.09
CA SER A 158 9.36 -1.36 -9.53
C SER A 158 8.43 -0.57 -8.60
N HIS A 159 7.14 -0.91 -8.57
CA HIS A 159 6.18 -0.34 -7.63
C HIS A 159 5.02 -1.28 -7.26
N ALA A 160 5.12 -1.82 -6.04
CA ALA A 160 4.10 -2.61 -5.38
C ALA A 160 3.91 -2.14 -3.93
N HIS A 161 2.87 -2.69 -3.31
CA HIS A 161 2.49 -2.58 -1.91
C HIS A 161 2.32 -3.98 -1.31
N LEU A 162 3.27 -4.87 -1.62
CA LEU A 162 3.17 -6.30 -1.34
C LEU A 162 3.07 -6.57 0.16
N PHE A 163 3.81 -5.83 0.98
CA PHE A 163 3.82 -6.01 2.44
C PHE A 163 2.87 -5.05 3.15
N HIS A 164 2.77 -3.81 2.67
CA HIS A 164 1.91 -2.82 3.29
C HIS A 164 0.41 -3.21 3.24
N VAL A 165 -0.08 -3.75 2.11
CA VAL A 165 -1.53 -3.98 1.93
C VAL A 165 -1.97 -5.45 1.87
N ALA A 166 -1.05 -6.42 1.79
CA ALA A 166 -1.42 -7.84 1.60
C ALA A 166 -2.40 -8.37 2.67
N SER A 167 -2.26 -7.93 3.92
CA SER A 167 -3.14 -8.31 5.03
C SER A 167 -4.60 -7.91 4.79
N SER A 168 -4.84 -6.77 4.12
CA SER A 168 -6.17 -6.31 3.72
C SER A 168 -6.82 -7.22 2.66
N PHE A 169 -6.00 -8.01 1.96
CA PHE A 169 -6.42 -9.04 1.00
C PHE A 169 -6.32 -10.47 1.56
N GLY A 170 -6.25 -10.61 2.89
CA GLY A 170 -6.24 -11.90 3.58
C GLY A 170 -4.96 -12.72 3.35
N LYS A 171 -3.84 -12.05 3.06
CA LYS A 171 -2.54 -12.69 2.83
C LYS A 171 -1.56 -12.29 3.93
N ASP A 172 -0.85 -13.26 4.47
CA ASP A 172 0.34 -13.02 5.27
C ASP A 172 1.58 -12.81 4.37
N ASP A 173 2.69 -12.35 4.96
CA ASP A 173 3.94 -12.08 4.22
C ASP A 173 4.44 -13.31 3.46
N ARG A 174 4.23 -14.51 4.02
CA ARG A 174 4.67 -15.76 3.41
C ARG A 174 3.89 -16.04 2.14
N THR A 175 2.57 -15.95 2.21
CA THR A 175 1.65 -16.20 1.11
C THR A 175 1.83 -15.18 -0.01
N ALA A 176 1.96 -13.89 0.35
CA ALA A 176 2.18 -12.82 -0.62
C ALA A 176 3.48 -13.03 -1.43
N GLN A 177 4.56 -13.38 -0.74
CA GLN A 177 5.84 -13.68 -1.40
C GLN A 177 5.79 -14.98 -2.21
N GLU A 178 5.12 -16.03 -1.73
CA GLU A 178 4.95 -17.27 -2.49
C GLU A 178 4.19 -17.05 -3.80
N GLU A 179 3.19 -16.18 -3.78
CA GLU A 179 2.45 -15.78 -4.97
C GLU A 179 3.34 -15.01 -5.96
N ALA A 180 4.06 -13.98 -5.49
CA ALA A 180 4.99 -13.21 -6.32
C ALA A 180 6.08 -14.10 -6.96
N LEU A 181 6.71 -14.97 -6.15
CA LEU A 181 7.75 -15.90 -6.60
C LEU A 181 7.20 -16.93 -7.61
N ARG A 182 5.99 -17.43 -7.41
CA ARG A 182 5.31 -18.31 -8.37
C ARG A 182 5.09 -17.63 -9.71
N PHE A 183 4.89 -16.33 -9.72
CA PHE A 183 4.76 -15.53 -10.93
C PHE A 183 6.10 -15.05 -11.51
N GLY A 184 7.22 -15.40 -10.88
CA GLY A 184 8.56 -15.06 -11.37
C GLY A 184 9.02 -13.66 -11.01
N ILE A 185 8.34 -12.98 -10.08
CA ILE A 185 8.82 -11.72 -9.51
C ILE A 185 9.95 -12.04 -8.55
N THR A 186 11.11 -11.43 -8.77
CA THR A 186 12.31 -11.63 -7.95
C THR A 186 12.65 -10.41 -7.10
N SER A 187 12.24 -9.23 -7.56
CA SER A 187 12.49 -7.95 -6.90
C SER A 187 11.26 -7.07 -6.93
N ILE A 188 11.06 -6.29 -5.86
CA ILE A 188 10.00 -5.29 -5.78
C ILE A 188 10.52 -3.95 -5.27
N GLY A 189 9.92 -2.86 -5.73
CA GLY A 189 9.85 -1.60 -4.98
C GLY A 189 8.63 -1.65 -4.07
N GLU A 190 8.82 -1.66 -2.75
CA GLU A 190 7.72 -1.53 -1.78
C GLU A 190 7.49 -0.05 -1.51
N LEU A 191 6.40 0.48 -2.03
CA LEU A 191 6.07 1.89 -1.92
C LEU A 191 5.25 2.12 -0.66
N TRP A 192 5.43 3.31 -0.08
CA TRP A 192 4.82 3.68 1.18
C TRP A 192 5.23 2.72 2.30
N SER A 193 6.41 2.96 2.87
CA SER A 193 6.86 2.26 4.07
C SER A 193 6.96 3.25 5.21
N ASP A 194 6.16 3.04 6.26
CA ASP A 194 6.31 3.76 7.53
C ASP A 194 7.40 3.08 8.40
N GLU A 195 7.76 3.71 9.52
CA GLU A 195 8.82 3.22 10.41
C GLU A 195 8.57 1.77 10.86
N THR A 196 7.31 1.50 11.14
CA THR A 196 6.72 0.23 11.49
C THR A 196 7.01 -0.87 10.48
N LEU A 197 6.71 -0.63 9.21
CA LEU A 197 6.87 -1.63 8.16
C LEU A 197 8.35 -1.86 7.90
N VAL A 198 9.16 -0.79 7.94
CA VAL A 198 10.62 -0.90 7.82
C VAL A 198 11.17 -1.84 8.89
N ARG A 199 10.79 -1.64 10.15
CA ARG A 199 11.28 -2.47 11.28
C ARG A 199 10.80 -3.92 11.17
N HIS A 200 9.53 -4.13 10.82
CA HIS A 200 8.98 -5.46 10.57
C HIS A 200 9.76 -6.20 9.48
N LEU A 201 10.04 -5.54 8.35
CA LEU A 201 10.80 -6.14 7.26
C LEU A 201 12.27 -6.42 7.63
N GLN A 202 12.89 -5.59 8.48
CA GLN A 202 14.22 -5.88 9.03
C GLN A 202 14.22 -7.15 9.88
N GLU A 203 13.22 -7.32 10.75
CA GLU A 203 13.06 -8.51 11.58
C GLU A 203 12.78 -9.76 10.72
N LEU A 204 11.92 -9.61 9.71
CA LEU A 204 11.58 -10.67 8.76
C LEU A 204 12.81 -11.12 7.95
N ASP A 205 13.62 -10.18 7.46
CA ASP A 205 14.87 -10.50 6.74
C ASP A 205 15.92 -11.13 7.67
N ALA A 206 16.11 -10.59 8.88
CA ALA A 206 17.04 -11.13 9.86
C ALA A 206 16.69 -12.58 10.28
N ALA A 207 15.40 -12.92 10.28
CA ALA A 207 14.90 -14.28 10.51
C ALA A 207 14.99 -15.19 9.26
N GLY A 208 15.43 -14.67 8.12
CA GLY A 208 15.46 -15.39 6.83
C GLY A 208 14.08 -15.59 6.19
N GLY A 209 13.06 -14.87 6.67
CA GLY A 209 11.68 -14.93 6.18
C GLY A 209 11.41 -14.02 4.97
N LEU A 210 12.26 -13.01 4.72
CA LEU A 210 12.18 -12.20 3.51
C LEU A 210 12.82 -12.97 2.35
N ARG A 211 12.05 -13.22 1.30
CA ARG A 211 12.37 -14.11 0.16
C ARG A 211 12.60 -13.37 -1.14
N LEU A 212 11.90 -12.25 -1.35
CA LEU A 212 12.10 -11.33 -2.48
C LEU A 212 13.18 -10.31 -2.15
N ARG A 213 13.82 -9.72 -3.17
CA ARG A 213 14.59 -8.49 -2.97
C ARG A 213 13.62 -7.31 -2.87
N THR A 214 13.77 -6.51 -1.83
CA THR A 214 12.82 -5.45 -1.50
C THR A 214 13.54 -4.12 -1.32
N SER A 215 13.22 -3.17 -2.20
CA SER A 215 13.64 -1.78 -2.10
C SER A 215 12.49 -0.96 -1.52
N ILE A 216 12.61 -0.53 -0.26
CA ILE A 216 11.55 0.21 0.44
C ILE A 216 11.63 1.72 0.17
N TYR A 217 10.48 2.35 -0.06
CA TYR A 217 10.37 3.81 -0.20
C TYR A 217 9.63 4.40 1.01
N LEU A 218 10.39 5.10 1.83
CA LEU A 218 9.94 5.63 3.12
C LEU A 218 8.88 6.71 2.91
N ALA A 219 7.80 6.71 3.69
CA ALA A 219 6.71 7.70 3.57
C ALA A 219 6.56 8.57 4.83
N PRO A 220 7.50 9.50 5.10
CA PRO A 220 7.52 10.27 6.34
C PRO A 220 6.74 11.59 6.27
N PHE A 221 5.99 11.87 5.20
CA PHE A 221 5.52 13.23 4.92
C PHE A 221 4.06 13.36 4.50
N VAL A 222 3.60 12.56 3.53
CA VAL A 222 2.26 12.71 2.94
C VAL A 222 1.71 11.36 2.49
N ASP A 223 0.41 11.14 2.67
CA ASP A 223 -0.31 9.96 2.19
C ASP A 223 -1.02 10.20 0.85
N GLY A 224 -1.57 9.12 0.28
CA GLY A 224 -2.34 9.16 -0.97
C GLY A 224 -3.68 9.90 -0.90
N CYS A 225 -4.04 10.47 0.26
CA CYS A 225 -5.18 11.36 0.42
C CYS A 225 -4.77 12.84 0.55
N GLY A 226 -3.47 13.14 0.58
CA GLY A 226 -2.95 14.50 0.76
C GLY A 226 -2.90 14.96 2.21
N ASN A 227 -2.99 14.04 3.18
CA ASN A 227 -2.77 14.40 4.58
C ASN A 227 -1.26 14.54 4.83
N ILE A 228 -0.84 15.69 5.31
CA ILE A 228 0.57 15.97 5.61
C ILE A 228 0.85 15.62 7.09
N TYR A 229 1.83 14.76 7.31
CA TYR A 229 2.31 14.32 8.61
C TYR A 229 3.84 14.28 8.59
N GLU A 230 4.49 15.41 8.86
CA GLU A 230 5.96 15.47 8.86
C GLU A 230 6.56 14.67 10.02
N GLN A 231 7.41 13.69 9.70
CA GLN A 231 8.08 12.82 10.68
C GLN A 231 9.57 12.70 10.39
N ASP A 232 10.40 12.56 11.43
CA ASP A 232 11.86 12.55 11.31
C ASP A 232 12.51 11.14 11.39
N TRP A 233 11.74 10.07 11.60
CA TRP A 233 12.26 8.70 11.77
C TRP A 233 13.06 8.21 10.55
N TYR A 234 12.73 8.70 9.35
CA TYR A 234 13.40 8.31 8.10
C TYR A 234 14.91 8.61 8.13
N ARG A 235 15.34 9.60 8.93
CA ARG A 235 16.75 9.98 9.08
C ARG A 235 17.61 8.88 9.70
N ALA A 236 17.00 7.88 10.34
CA ALA A 236 17.71 6.70 10.81
C ALA A 236 18.13 5.75 9.67
N PHE A 237 17.61 5.96 8.46
CA PHE A 237 17.76 5.08 7.31
C PHE A 237 18.40 5.86 6.14
N ALA A 238 19.71 5.70 5.97
CA ALA A 238 20.46 6.41 4.92
C ALA A 238 19.99 5.99 3.50
N PRO A 239 20.03 6.91 2.51
CA PRO A 239 19.65 6.60 1.14
C PRO A 239 20.54 5.49 0.55
N GLY A 240 19.92 4.51 -0.12
CA GLY A 240 20.64 3.39 -0.73
C GLY A 240 21.23 2.38 0.26
N ALA A 241 20.99 2.53 1.57
CA ALA A 241 21.54 1.62 2.56
C ALA A 241 20.91 0.23 2.48
N ASP A 242 21.75 -0.81 2.48
CA ASP A 242 21.31 -2.17 2.74
C ASP A 242 20.93 -2.31 4.22
N LEU A 243 19.69 -2.70 4.47
CA LEU A 243 19.16 -2.95 5.81
C LEU A 243 19.21 -4.45 6.19
N GLY A 244 19.56 -5.29 5.22
CA GLY A 244 19.54 -6.73 5.33
C GLY A 244 20.07 -7.41 4.06
N SER A 245 19.95 -8.73 4.00
CA SER A 245 20.39 -9.53 2.84
C SER A 245 19.54 -9.31 1.59
N ARG A 246 18.25 -8.99 1.81
CA ARG A 246 17.26 -8.76 0.75
C ARG A 246 16.48 -7.45 0.93
N LEU A 247 16.83 -6.62 1.90
CA LEU A 247 16.13 -5.37 2.21
C LEU A 247 17.07 -4.18 2.06
N ARG A 248 16.64 -3.13 1.35
CA ARG A 248 17.39 -1.88 1.20
C ARG A 248 16.49 -0.66 1.15
N VAL A 249 17.06 0.50 1.48
CA VAL A 249 16.40 1.80 1.31
C VAL A 249 16.46 2.21 -0.16
N GLY A 250 15.32 2.21 -0.84
CA GLY A 250 15.18 2.70 -2.22
C GLY A 250 15.12 4.23 -2.27
N GLY A 251 14.33 4.85 -1.39
CA GLY A 251 14.15 6.30 -1.40
C GLY A 251 13.01 6.80 -0.52
N ILE A 252 12.43 7.94 -0.89
CA ILE A 252 11.25 8.53 -0.24
C ILE A 252 10.06 8.48 -1.21
N LYS A 253 8.90 8.06 -0.72
CA LYS A 253 7.61 8.17 -1.42
C LYS A 253 6.97 9.53 -1.12
N LEU A 254 6.53 10.24 -2.16
CA LEU A 254 5.77 11.50 -2.08
C LEU A 254 4.53 11.43 -2.97
N TYR A 255 3.61 12.37 -2.78
CA TYR A 255 2.37 12.49 -3.56
C TYR A 255 2.15 13.94 -3.99
N THR A 256 1.81 14.16 -5.25
CA THR A 256 1.44 15.49 -5.77
C THR A 256 -0.06 15.65 -5.93
N ASP A 257 -0.77 14.56 -6.24
CA ASP A 257 -2.20 14.54 -6.54
C ASP A 257 -2.87 13.23 -6.11
N GLY A 258 -4.18 13.14 -6.42
CA GLY A 258 -5.03 12.01 -6.08
C GLY A 258 -4.89 10.78 -6.98
N GLY A 259 -5.91 9.93 -6.93
CA GLY A 259 -5.96 8.60 -7.53
C GLY A 259 -6.92 7.73 -6.74
N SER A 260 -6.61 7.53 -5.45
CA SER A 260 -7.39 6.70 -4.54
C SER A 260 -8.45 7.49 -3.75
N CYS A 261 -8.09 8.64 -3.18
CA CYS A 261 -9.02 9.42 -2.33
C CYS A 261 -9.68 10.60 -3.07
N ASN A 262 -8.98 11.20 -4.02
CA ASN A 262 -9.43 12.35 -4.81
C ASN A 262 -9.14 12.11 -6.30
N ALA A 263 -9.77 12.87 -7.19
CA ALA A 263 -9.44 12.81 -8.62
C ALA A 263 -8.01 13.34 -8.87
N PRO A 264 -7.25 12.73 -9.80
CA PRO A 264 -5.94 13.22 -10.24
C PRO A 264 -6.01 14.66 -10.75
N ALA A 265 -4.91 15.41 -10.60
CA ALA A 265 -4.86 16.82 -10.97
C ALA A 265 -4.61 16.97 -12.47
N VAL A 266 -5.63 17.35 -13.24
CA VAL A 266 -5.57 17.42 -14.71
C VAL A 266 -5.90 18.81 -15.26
N SER A 267 -5.36 19.12 -16.45
CA SER A 267 -5.62 20.40 -17.14
C SER A 267 -6.98 20.48 -17.83
N PHE A 268 -7.65 19.34 -18.04
CA PHE A 268 -9.01 19.27 -18.56
C PHE A 268 -10.04 19.09 -17.44
N GLU A 269 -11.31 19.38 -17.72
CA GLU A 269 -12.40 19.19 -16.76
C GLU A 269 -12.95 17.76 -16.87
N TYR A 270 -12.99 17.04 -15.75
CA TYR A 270 -13.64 15.74 -15.67
C TYR A 270 -15.17 15.88 -15.86
N PRO A 271 -15.81 14.94 -16.55
CA PRO A 271 -17.27 14.90 -16.65
C PRO A 271 -17.96 14.79 -15.28
N ALA A 272 -19.28 15.05 -15.27
CA ALA A 272 -20.15 14.82 -14.12
C ALA A 272 -19.79 15.60 -12.82
N GLY A 273 -18.99 16.67 -12.92
CA GLY A 273 -18.73 17.59 -11.80
C GLY A 273 -17.55 17.20 -10.91
N ALA A 274 -16.70 16.27 -11.35
CA ALA A 274 -15.46 15.92 -10.64
C ALA A 274 -14.34 16.98 -10.77
N GLY A 275 -14.57 18.06 -11.52
CA GLY A 275 -13.66 19.21 -11.60
C GLY A 275 -12.34 18.87 -12.28
N HIS A 276 -11.24 19.39 -11.74
CA HIS A 276 -9.89 19.23 -12.30
C HIS A 276 -8.96 18.39 -11.41
N GLY A 277 -9.49 17.80 -10.33
CA GLY A 277 -8.67 17.28 -9.22
C GLY A 277 -7.85 18.35 -8.51
N ASP A 278 -7.22 17.95 -7.42
CA ASP A 278 -6.48 18.85 -6.53
C ASP A 278 -5.00 18.45 -6.46
N LEU A 279 -4.13 19.47 -6.47
CA LEU A 279 -2.73 19.34 -6.10
C LEU A 279 -2.63 19.49 -4.58
N TYR A 280 -1.81 18.65 -3.94
CA TYR A 280 -1.64 18.67 -2.48
C TYR A 280 -0.72 19.79 -2.00
N PHE A 281 0.11 20.32 -2.88
CA PHE A 281 1.09 21.36 -2.58
C PHE A 281 0.98 22.53 -3.54
N SER A 282 1.45 23.71 -3.13
CA SER A 282 1.90 24.72 -4.08
C SER A 282 3.24 24.31 -4.71
N GLN A 283 3.56 24.86 -5.89
CA GLN A 283 4.87 24.60 -6.53
C GLN A 283 6.04 24.93 -5.62
N SER A 284 5.97 26.04 -4.88
CA SER A 284 7.05 26.46 -3.98
C SER A 284 7.26 25.50 -2.82
N GLU A 285 6.18 24.93 -2.27
CA GLU A 285 6.27 23.95 -1.18
C GLU A 285 6.89 22.64 -1.70
N LEU A 286 6.40 22.13 -2.83
CA LEU A 286 6.97 20.90 -3.40
C LEU A 286 8.44 21.08 -3.79
N ASN A 287 8.82 22.23 -4.38
CA ASN A 287 10.22 22.53 -4.68
C ASN A 287 11.11 22.45 -3.43
N GLN A 288 10.65 22.98 -2.30
CA GLN A 288 11.39 22.93 -1.04
C GLN A 288 11.54 21.50 -0.55
N ILE A 289 10.43 20.75 -0.46
CA ILE A 289 10.41 19.37 0.00
C ILE A 289 11.33 18.49 -0.85
N VAL A 290 11.18 18.55 -2.18
CA VAL A 290 11.97 17.78 -3.13
C VAL A 290 13.45 18.15 -3.05
N THR A 291 13.77 19.44 -2.97
CA THR A 291 15.17 19.89 -2.81
C THR A 291 15.77 19.35 -1.52
N ASP A 292 15.05 19.40 -0.39
CA ASP A 292 15.60 19.00 0.90
C ASP A 292 15.92 17.50 0.98
N PHE A 293 15.09 16.63 0.40
CA PHE A 293 15.41 15.21 0.28
C PHE A 293 16.51 14.93 -0.76
N HIS A 294 16.50 15.66 -1.88
CA HIS A 294 17.52 15.55 -2.91
C HIS A 294 18.94 15.86 -2.37
N ARG A 295 19.07 16.93 -1.56
CA ARG A 295 20.34 17.29 -0.89
C ARG A 295 20.85 16.20 0.05
N GLN A 296 19.95 15.44 0.65
CA GLN A 296 20.28 14.31 1.50
C GLN A 296 20.68 13.06 0.71
N GLY A 297 20.49 13.06 -0.62
CA GLY A 297 20.84 11.96 -1.51
C GLY A 297 19.73 10.93 -1.69
N TYR A 298 18.51 11.17 -1.20
CA TYR A 298 17.39 10.26 -1.44
C TYR A 298 16.90 10.33 -2.88
N GLN A 299 16.73 9.16 -3.49
CA GLN A 299 15.84 9.03 -4.64
C GLN A 299 14.41 9.36 -4.18
N LEU A 300 13.65 10.03 -5.05
CA LEU A 300 12.25 10.35 -4.77
C LEU A 300 11.38 9.58 -5.75
N ALA A 301 10.41 8.87 -5.20
CA ALA A 301 9.30 8.21 -5.88
C ALA A 301 8.07 9.12 -5.73
N ILE A 302 7.82 9.98 -6.71
CA ILE A 302 6.77 10.99 -6.64
C ILE A 302 5.53 10.49 -7.37
N HIS A 303 4.46 10.21 -6.63
CA HIS A 303 3.14 9.94 -7.20
C HIS A 303 2.62 11.18 -7.93
N ALA A 304 2.40 11.03 -9.23
CA ALA A 304 1.73 12.02 -10.06
C ALA A 304 0.96 11.31 -11.17
N ILE A 305 -0.37 11.25 -11.04
CA ILE A 305 -1.23 10.62 -12.04
C ILE A 305 -1.61 11.62 -13.13
N GLY A 306 -2.14 12.77 -12.73
CA GLY A 306 -2.65 13.79 -13.63
C GLY A 306 -1.55 14.69 -14.20
N ASP A 307 -1.78 15.26 -15.38
CA ASP A 307 -0.76 16.04 -16.09
C ASP A 307 -0.29 17.28 -15.29
N ARG A 308 -1.14 17.86 -14.45
CA ARG A 308 -0.70 18.98 -13.59
C ARG A 308 0.19 18.52 -12.44
N GLY A 309 -0.04 17.33 -11.89
CA GLY A 309 0.85 16.72 -10.89
C GLY A 309 2.22 16.42 -11.49
N ILE A 310 2.23 15.92 -12.73
CA ILE A 310 3.46 15.63 -13.47
C ILE A 310 4.27 16.90 -13.74
N ASP A 311 3.63 18.00 -14.16
CA ASP A 311 4.29 19.31 -14.28
C ASP A 311 4.94 19.72 -12.94
N GLN A 312 4.19 19.58 -11.84
CA GLN A 312 4.64 19.96 -10.52
C GLN A 312 5.90 19.17 -10.10
N ALA A 313 5.87 17.86 -10.32
CA ALA A 313 6.98 16.96 -10.01
C ALA A 313 8.22 17.26 -10.87
N LEU A 314 8.06 17.41 -12.19
CA LEU A 314 9.15 17.74 -13.11
C LEU A 314 9.79 19.09 -12.77
N GLU A 315 8.99 20.11 -12.45
CA GLU A 315 9.49 21.42 -12.01
C GLU A 315 10.26 21.33 -10.68
N ALA A 316 9.76 20.55 -9.72
CA ALA A 316 10.42 20.39 -8.42
C ALA A 316 11.75 19.63 -8.53
N ILE A 317 11.80 18.58 -9.37
CA ILE A 317 13.03 17.84 -9.66
C ILE A 317 14.04 18.75 -10.37
N ALA A 318 13.60 19.51 -11.39
CA ALA A 318 14.47 20.46 -12.10
C ALA A 318 15.02 21.54 -11.14
N ALA A 319 14.20 22.05 -10.24
CA ALA A 319 14.62 23.03 -9.23
C ALA A 319 15.66 22.45 -8.26
N ALA A 320 15.47 21.22 -7.81
CA ALA A 320 16.42 20.53 -6.92
C ALA A 320 17.76 20.30 -7.61
N GLN A 321 17.76 19.79 -8.84
CA GLN A 321 18.98 19.59 -9.64
C GLN A 321 19.69 20.91 -9.95
N ALA A 322 18.94 21.98 -10.23
CA ALA A 322 19.53 23.31 -10.44
C ALA A 322 20.15 23.89 -9.14
N ALA A 323 19.55 23.59 -7.98
CA ALA A 323 20.06 24.05 -6.69
C ALA A 323 21.29 23.27 -6.23
N GLU A 324 21.33 21.95 -6.47
CA GLU A 324 22.43 21.08 -6.09
C GLU A 324 22.53 19.89 -7.05
N PRO A 325 23.31 19.97 -8.14
CA PRO A 325 23.40 18.88 -9.11
C PRO A 325 23.88 17.57 -8.49
N ARG A 326 23.10 16.50 -8.64
CA ARG A 326 23.44 15.15 -8.12
C ARG A 326 23.01 14.06 -9.09
N GLU A 327 23.76 12.97 -9.10
CA GLU A 327 23.41 11.73 -9.79
C GLU A 327 22.36 10.95 -8.99
N VAL A 328 21.15 11.53 -8.87
CA VAL A 328 19.98 10.91 -8.26
C VAL A 328 18.90 10.79 -9.32
N ARG A 329 18.46 9.57 -9.59
CA ARG A 329 17.47 9.26 -10.63
C ARG A 329 16.07 9.32 -10.05
N HIS A 330 15.52 10.53 -9.88
CA HIS A 330 14.15 10.68 -9.40
C HIS A 330 13.15 10.00 -10.33
N ARG A 331 12.01 9.61 -9.75
CA ARG A 331 11.00 8.83 -10.42
C ARG A 331 9.65 9.51 -10.29
N ILE A 332 8.87 9.45 -11.34
CA ILE A 332 7.46 9.79 -11.31
C ILE A 332 6.67 8.49 -11.40
N GLU A 333 5.92 8.22 -10.34
CA GLU A 333 5.09 7.04 -10.19
C GLU A 333 3.75 7.26 -10.89
N HIS A 334 3.23 6.19 -11.49
CA HIS A 334 2.06 6.14 -12.34
C HIS A 334 2.24 6.84 -13.69
N ALA A 335 2.61 8.13 -13.67
CA ALA A 335 2.78 8.99 -14.85
C ALA A 335 1.66 8.76 -15.89
N ALA A 336 0.41 8.69 -15.41
CA ALA A 336 -0.68 8.08 -16.14
C ALA A 336 -1.32 9.02 -17.16
N VAL A 337 -1.29 10.34 -16.97
CA VAL A 337 -1.78 11.32 -17.94
C VAL A 337 -0.64 12.26 -18.34
N ILE A 338 0.01 11.99 -19.47
CA ILE A 338 1.16 12.77 -19.96
C ILE A 338 0.78 13.55 -21.21
N ARG A 339 0.91 14.88 -21.16
CA ARG A 339 0.75 15.72 -22.35
C ARG A 339 1.94 15.60 -23.29
N PRO A 340 1.75 15.80 -24.60
CA PRO A 340 2.85 15.79 -25.57
C PRO A 340 4.00 16.74 -25.24
N ASP A 341 3.73 17.92 -24.65
CA ASP A 341 4.77 18.88 -24.25
C ASP A 341 5.60 18.43 -23.04
N GLN A 342 5.10 17.48 -22.25
CA GLN A 342 5.78 16.95 -21.07
C GLN A 342 6.70 15.77 -21.41
N MET A 343 6.46 15.03 -22.50
CA MET A 343 7.22 13.81 -22.80
C MET A 343 8.73 14.05 -22.91
N PRO A 344 9.23 15.07 -23.64
CA PRO A 344 10.68 15.31 -23.76
C PRO A 344 11.36 15.71 -22.45
N ARG A 345 10.59 16.06 -21.41
CA ARG A 345 11.11 16.42 -20.09
C ARG A 345 11.61 15.20 -19.31
N PHE A 346 11.07 14.00 -19.57
CA PHE A 346 11.61 12.80 -18.95
C PHE A 346 13.10 12.57 -19.30
N ASP A 347 13.51 12.91 -20.53
CA ASP A 347 14.94 12.93 -20.92
C ASP A 347 15.69 14.09 -20.28
N THR A 348 15.15 15.30 -20.47
CA THR A 348 15.87 16.55 -20.14
C THR A 348 16.14 16.67 -18.64
N GLU A 349 15.20 16.22 -17.81
CA GLU A 349 15.31 16.19 -16.36
C GLU A 349 15.82 14.84 -15.82
N SER A 350 16.11 13.87 -16.70
CA SER A 350 16.63 12.54 -16.34
C SER A 350 15.76 11.82 -15.31
N VAL A 351 14.45 11.82 -15.56
CA VAL A 351 13.42 11.23 -14.67
C VAL A 351 12.99 9.88 -15.20
N VAL A 352 12.87 8.91 -14.31
CA VAL A 352 12.31 7.59 -14.64
C VAL A 352 10.78 7.64 -14.58
N ALA A 353 10.11 7.28 -15.67
CA ALA A 353 8.67 7.05 -15.67
C ALA A 353 8.38 5.64 -15.20
N VAL A 354 7.63 5.50 -14.10
CA VAL A 354 7.21 4.21 -13.56
C VAL A 354 5.70 4.10 -13.78
N MET A 355 5.24 3.29 -14.74
CA MET A 355 3.83 3.25 -15.15
C MET A 355 3.19 1.87 -15.03
N PHE A 356 1.88 1.83 -14.84
CA PHE A 356 1.13 0.58 -14.71
C PHE A 356 1.31 -0.35 -15.91
N GLY A 357 1.40 -1.65 -15.65
CA GLY A 357 1.46 -2.69 -16.68
C GLY A 357 0.14 -2.93 -17.42
N SER A 358 -1.00 -2.79 -16.74
CA SER A 358 -2.31 -3.00 -17.37
C SER A 358 -3.21 -1.78 -17.24
N TYR A 359 -3.89 -1.43 -18.33
CA TYR A 359 -4.84 -0.31 -18.36
C TYR A 359 -6.26 -0.82 -18.04
N PRO A 360 -7.05 -0.11 -17.21
CA PRO A 360 -8.41 -0.49 -16.79
C PRO A 360 -9.45 -0.33 -17.91
N THR A 361 -9.29 -1.10 -18.98
CA THR A 361 -10.09 -1.03 -20.20
C THR A 361 -11.56 -1.34 -19.94
N CYS A 362 -11.86 -2.30 -19.06
CA CYS A 362 -13.23 -2.64 -18.71
C CYS A 362 -13.95 -1.45 -18.06
N SER A 363 -13.33 -0.86 -17.04
CA SER A 363 -13.85 0.31 -16.34
C SER A 363 -14.05 1.49 -17.28
N LEU A 364 -13.08 1.77 -18.17
CA LEU A 364 -13.19 2.81 -19.19
C LEU A 364 -14.45 2.64 -20.06
N LEU A 365 -14.67 1.42 -20.57
CA LEU A 365 -15.77 1.14 -21.51
C LEU A 365 -17.14 1.15 -20.83
N GLN A 366 -17.22 0.62 -19.60
CA GLN A 366 -18.50 0.50 -18.91
C GLN A 366 -18.95 1.84 -18.31
N ARG A 367 -18.01 2.75 -18.02
CA ARG A 367 -18.26 3.97 -17.22
C ARG A 367 -19.11 3.64 -15.99
N ASP A 368 -18.86 2.48 -15.40
CA ASP A 368 -19.67 1.84 -14.37
C ASP A 368 -19.58 2.54 -13.01
N GLY A 369 -18.71 3.55 -12.90
CA GLY A 369 -18.44 4.30 -11.68
C GLY A 369 -17.34 3.69 -10.82
N SER A 370 -16.65 2.62 -11.28
CA SER A 370 -15.48 2.06 -10.60
C SER A 370 -14.35 3.08 -10.43
N PHE A 371 -14.18 3.96 -11.42
CA PHE A 371 -13.47 5.23 -11.26
C PHE A 371 -14.48 6.37 -11.10
N GLN A 372 -14.28 7.21 -10.07
CA GLN A 372 -15.12 8.38 -9.79
C GLN A 372 -14.96 9.50 -10.84
N TYR A 373 -14.02 9.34 -11.77
CA TYR A 373 -13.61 10.30 -12.78
C TYR A 373 -13.20 9.54 -14.07
N TYR A 374 -13.45 10.13 -15.24
CA TYR A 374 -13.08 9.55 -16.55
C TYR A 374 -12.48 10.61 -17.46
N THR A 375 -11.38 10.25 -18.11
CA THR A 375 -10.75 11.13 -19.11
C THR A 375 -11.66 11.29 -20.33
N PRO A 376 -11.96 12.52 -20.77
CA PRO A 376 -12.75 12.75 -21.96
C PRO A 376 -12.05 12.20 -23.21
N ASP A 377 -12.85 11.79 -24.21
CA ASP A 377 -12.36 11.14 -25.44
C ASP A 377 -11.22 11.92 -26.14
N ASP A 378 -11.26 13.26 -26.10
CA ASP A 378 -10.25 14.16 -26.68
C ASP A 378 -8.86 14.04 -26.04
N TYR A 379 -8.77 13.50 -24.82
CA TYR A 379 -7.54 13.37 -24.03
C TYR A 379 -7.10 11.91 -23.83
N LEU A 380 -7.81 10.93 -24.39
CA LEU A 380 -7.48 9.50 -24.20
C LEU A 380 -6.07 9.13 -24.68
N THR A 381 -5.49 9.87 -25.63
CA THR A 381 -4.11 9.62 -26.09
C THR A 381 -3.04 10.10 -25.11
N TRP A 382 -3.42 10.84 -24.07
CA TRP A 382 -2.51 11.22 -22.98
C TRP A 382 -2.45 10.13 -21.91
N GLU A 383 -3.38 9.17 -21.94
CA GLU A 383 -3.52 8.14 -20.94
C GLU A 383 -2.61 6.94 -21.17
N TRP A 384 -1.73 6.68 -20.20
CA TRP A 384 -0.71 5.66 -20.20
C TRP A 384 0.01 5.61 -21.56
N PRO A 385 0.64 6.71 -22.00
CA PRO A 385 1.10 6.83 -23.36
C PRO A 385 2.52 6.25 -23.52
N MET A 386 2.76 5.02 -23.04
CA MET A 386 4.09 4.39 -22.96
C MET A 386 4.82 4.43 -24.32
N ARG A 387 4.14 4.05 -25.40
CA ARG A 387 4.74 4.10 -26.74
C ARG A 387 5.13 5.53 -27.14
N SER A 388 4.22 6.49 -26.94
CA SER A 388 4.50 7.88 -27.28
C SER A 388 5.63 8.46 -26.43
N LEU A 389 5.72 8.07 -25.15
CA LEU A 389 6.81 8.45 -24.28
C LEU A 389 8.13 7.92 -24.82
N LEU A 390 8.24 6.62 -25.14
CA LEU A 390 9.45 6.03 -25.73
C LEU A 390 9.85 6.69 -27.08
N GLU A 391 8.87 7.13 -27.88
CA GLU A 391 9.12 7.82 -29.15
C GLU A 391 9.58 9.28 -28.97
N ASN A 392 9.14 9.98 -27.92
CA ASN A 392 9.39 11.40 -27.69
C ASN A 392 10.43 11.68 -26.58
N ALA A 393 10.83 10.65 -25.85
CA ALA A 393 11.83 10.62 -24.78
C ALA A 393 12.79 9.43 -25.00
N PRO A 394 13.54 9.41 -26.13
CA PRO A 394 14.33 8.23 -26.53
C PRO A 394 15.55 7.96 -25.63
N GLN A 395 15.97 8.91 -24.79
CA GLN A 395 16.98 8.70 -23.76
C GLN A 395 16.37 8.42 -22.38
N GLY A 396 15.05 8.42 -22.31
CA GLY A 396 14.28 8.31 -21.09
C GLY A 396 14.15 6.87 -20.65
N HIS A 397 13.91 6.70 -19.36
CA HIS A 397 13.75 5.39 -18.76
C HIS A 397 12.30 5.15 -18.39
N TYR A 398 11.82 3.96 -18.76
CA TYR A 398 10.45 3.53 -18.51
C TYR A 398 10.45 2.16 -17.82
N ALA A 399 9.99 2.12 -16.59
CA ALA A 399 9.78 0.88 -15.85
C ALA A 399 8.28 0.59 -15.68
N TYR A 400 7.93 -0.69 -15.64
CA TYR A 400 6.56 -1.08 -15.29
C TYR A 400 6.37 -1.17 -13.78
N HIS A 401 5.10 -1.14 -13.38
CA HIS A 401 4.69 -1.64 -12.09
C HIS A 401 3.29 -2.24 -12.10
N SER A 402 2.96 -3.05 -11.08
CA SER A 402 1.59 -3.54 -10.88
C SER A 402 0.77 -2.69 -9.92
N ASP A 403 1.42 -2.02 -8.96
CA ASP A 403 0.72 -1.41 -7.82
C ASP A 403 -0.14 -2.42 -7.04
N ALA A 404 0.30 -3.70 -7.04
CA ALA A 404 -0.38 -4.76 -6.32
C ALA A 404 -0.13 -4.62 -4.81
N TYR A 405 -1.07 -4.95 -3.92
CA TYR A 405 -2.38 -5.54 -4.19
C TYR A 405 -3.49 -4.49 -4.31
N GLY A 406 -4.55 -4.82 -5.06
CA GLY A 406 -5.80 -4.05 -5.06
C GLY A 406 -5.99 -3.06 -6.19
N VAL A 407 -4.93 -2.73 -6.94
CA VAL A 407 -5.04 -1.82 -8.09
C VAL A 407 -4.99 -2.58 -9.41
N ARG A 408 -3.88 -3.26 -9.72
CA ARG A 408 -3.76 -4.17 -10.87
C ARG A 408 -3.32 -5.59 -10.41
N PRO A 409 -3.42 -6.60 -11.29
CA PRO A 409 -3.00 -7.96 -10.95
C PRO A 409 -1.52 -8.02 -10.59
N LEU A 410 -1.17 -8.80 -9.57
CA LEU A 410 0.23 -9.12 -9.25
C LEU A 410 0.89 -9.94 -10.37
N ASN A 411 0.10 -10.74 -11.10
CA ASN A 411 0.58 -11.60 -12.18
C ASN A 411 1.22 -10.79 -13.33
N PRO A 412 2.54 -10.89 -13.57
CA PRO A 412 3.24 -10.15 -14.62
C PRO A 412 2.74 -10.48 -16.02
N PHE A 413 2.20 -11.69 -16.28
CA PHE A 413 1.72 -12.04 -17.62
C PHE A 413 0.43 -11.31 -18.01
N GLU A 414 -0.41 -10.96 -17.03
CA GLU A 414 -1.59 -10.12 -17.26
C GLU A 414 -1.19 -8.68 -17.54
N ASN A 415 -0.16 -8.19 -16.86
CA ASN A 415 0.43 -6.89 -17.13
C ASN A 415 1.14 -6.84 -18.49
N LEU A 416 1.93 -7.86 -18.84
CA LEU A 416 2.56 -8.00 -20.15
C LEU A 416 1.50 -8.03 -21.27
N TYR A 417 0.41 -8.77 -21.08
CA TYR A 417 -0.74 -8.76 -21.99
C TYR A 417 -1.32 -7.34 -22.13
N GLY A 418 -1.54 -6.64 -21.01
CA GLY A 418 -2.02 -5.26 -20.98
C GLY A 418 -1.10 -4.27 -21.71
N LEU A 419 0.21 -4.36 -21.53
CA LEU A 419 1.20 -3.52 -22.21
C LEU A 419 1.17 -3.71 -23.73
N VAL A 420 1.08 -4.97 -24.18
CA VAL A 420 1.22 -5.36 -25.60
C VAL A 420 -0.10 -5.24 -26.37
N THR A 421 -1.24 -5.26 -25.68
CA THR A 421 -2.56 -5.23 -26.33
C THR A 421 -3.42 -4.05 -25.96
N ARG A 422 -3.14 -3.41 -24.82
CA ARG A 422 -4.01 -2.42 -24.17
C ARG A 422 -5.39 -2.99 -23.81
N GLN A 423 -5.54 -4.33 -23.79
CA GLN A 423 -6.76 -5.02 -23.39
C GLN A 423 -6.70 -5.41 -21.91
N GLU A 424 -7.87 -5.61 -21.32
CA GLU A 424 -8.02 -6.10 -19.95
C GLU A 424 -8.91 -7.35 -19.95
N VAL A 425 -8.63 -8.24 -19.02
CA VAL A 425 -9.45 -9.44 -18.76
C VAL A 425 -10.23 -9.16 -17.48
N ALA A 426 -11.54 -9.06 -17.58
CA ALA A 426 -12.42 -8.93 -16.43
C ALA A 426 -12.40 -10.22 -15.58
N GLU A 427 -12.87 -10.11 -14.33
CA GLU A 427 -12.94 -11.25 -13.39
C GLU A 427 -13.77 -12.43 -13.93
N ASP A 428 -14.79 -12.16 -14.75
CA ASP A 428 -15.63 -13.19 -15.38
C ASP A 428 -15.00 -13.81 -16.64
N GLY A 429 -13.77 -13.41 -16.99
CA GLY A 429 -13.03 -13.84 -18.17
C GLY A 429 -13.33 -13.03 -19.44
N THR A 430 -14.22 -12.03 -19.37
CA THR A 430 -14.52 -11.15 -20.51
C THR A 430 -13.30 -10.34 -20.92
N ILE A 431 -13.01 -10.29 -22.21
CA ILE A 431 -11.91 -9.47 -22.75
C ILE A 431 -12.45 -8.11 -23.19
N CYS A 432 -12.05 -7.07 -22.46
CA CYS A 432 -12.37 -5.68 -22.73
C CYS A 432 -11.36 -5.10 -23.71
N ARG A 433 -11.87 -4.60 -24.85
CA ARG A 433 -11.04 -4.09 -25.95
C ARG A 433 -11.04 -2.57 -25.99
N PRO A 434 -9.87 -1.92 -25.99
CA PRO A 434 -9.77 -0.47 -25.92
C PRO A 434 -10.26 0.18 -27.23
N PRO A 435 -10.69 1.45 -27.19
CA PRO A 435 -10.85 2.25 -28.40
C PRO A 435 -9.57 2.31 -29.23
N ALA A 436 -9.70 2.45 -30.56
CA ALA A 436 -8.55 2.41 -31.48
C ALA A 436 -7.44 3.42 -31.14
N ALA A 437 -7.80 4.62 -30.65
CA ALA A 437 -6.84 5.63 -30.23
C ALA A 437 -5.95 5.17 -29.07
N LEU A 438 -6.53 4.45 -28.09
CA LEU A 438 -5.81 3.93 -26.94
C LEU A 438 -5.03 2.65 -27.28
N ALA A 439 -5.59 1.82 -28.17
CA ALA A 439 -4.93 0.62 -28.68
C ALA A 439 -3.61 0.94 -29.41
N ALA A 440 -3.54 2.10 -30.09
CA ALA A 440 -2.33 2.55 -30.79
C ALA A 440 -1.14 2.82 -29.85
N GLY A 441 -1.39 3.01 -28.54
CA GLY A 441 -0.36 3.19 -27.51
C GLY A 441 0.28 1.90 -27.00
N ALA A 442 -0.07 0.73 -27.54
CA ALA A 442 0.54 -0.55 -27.18
C ALA A 442 2.03 -0.59 -27.52
N VAL A 443 2.83 -1.23 -26.66
CA VAL A 443 4.27 -1.45 -26.86
C VAL A 443 4.54 -2.86 -27.41
N THR A 444 5.73 -3.10 -27.95
CA THR A 444 6.12 -4.46 -28.36
C THR A 444 6.38 -5.34 -27.14
N VAL A 445 6.41 -6.67 -27.35
CA VAL A 445 6.79 -7.62 -26.29
C VAL A 445 8.19 -7.30 -25.77
N ASP A 446 9.17 -7.03 -26.65
CA ASP A 446 10.54 -6.71 -26.23
C ASP A 446 10.60 -5.44 -25.37
N GLN A 447 9.87 -4.39 -25.76
CA GLN A 447 9.78 -3.15 -24.97
C GLN A 447 9.15 -3.41 -23.61
N ALA A 448 8.09 -4.21 -23.55
CA ALA A 448 7.44 -4.59 -22.30
C ALA A 448 8.35 -5.43 -21.40
N LEU A 449 9.02 -6.46 -21.93
CA LEU A 449 9.94 -7.30 -21.15
C LEU A 449 11.12 -6.48 -20.61
N ARG A 450 11.67 -5.56 -21.40
CA ARG A 450 12.72 -4.63 -20.95
C ARG A 450 12.23 -3.73 -19.81
N ALA A 451 11.03 -3.16 -19.95
CA ALA A 451 10.38 -2.40 -18.89
C ALA A 451 10.15 -3.23 -17.61
N MET A 452 9.94 -4.54 -17.78
CA MET A 452 9.68 -5.50 -16.71
C MET A 452 10.90 -6.16 -16.07
N THR A 453 12.08 -5.85 -16.56
CA THR A 453 13.34 -6.44 -16.11
C THR A 453 14.39 -5.35 -15.98
N LEU A 454 15.14 -5.04 -17.04
CA LEU A 454 16.27 -4.12 -17.02
C LEU A 454 15.90 -2.70 -16.56
N GLU A 455 14.80 -2.14 -17.06
CA GLU A 455 14.38 -0.79 -16.64
C GLU A 455 13.81 -0.79 -15.21
N GLY A 456 13.20 -1.90 -14.78
CA GLY A 456 12.81 -2.09 -13.39
C GLY A 456 14.03 -2.08 -12.46
N ALA A 457 15.11 -2.77 -12.83
CA ALA A 457 16.38 -2.72 -12.10
C ALA A 457 16.96 -1.30 -12.11
N TYR A 458 16.93 -0.61 -13.25
CA TYR A 458 17.40 0.78 -13.37
C TYR A 458 16.62 1.75 -12.48
N ALA A 459 15.28 1.60 -12.43
CA ALA A 459 14.40 2.40 -11.59
C ALA A 459 14.69 2.20 -10.09
N LEU A 460 15.13 1.00 -9.69
CA LEU A 460 15.51 0.68 -8.31
C LEU A 460 17.00 0.95 -8.01
N GLY A 461 17.80 1.36 -9.00
CA GLY A 461 19.25 1.57 -8.86
C GLY A 461 20.02 0.27 -8.63
N GLN A 462 19.61 -0.79 -9.32
CA GLN A 462 20.15 -2.16 -9.18
C GLN A 462 20.50 -2.80 -10.54
N GLU A 463 20.57 -2.02 -11.62
CA GLU A 463 20.84 -2.51 -12.96
C GLU A 463 22.24 -3.11 -13.13
N ASP A 464 23.20 -2.81 -12.24
CA ASP A 464 24.52 -3.43 -12.28
C ASP A 464 24.47 -4.90 -11.84
N ASP A 465 23.50 -5.27 -11.01
CA ASP A 465 23.37 -6.62 -10.43
C ASP A 465 22.21 -7.42 -11.02
N LEU A 466 21.15 -6.75 -11.48
CA LEU A 466 19.86 -7.34 -11.82
C LEU A 466 19.38 -6.94 -13.22
N GLY A 467 18.22 -7.48 -13.63
CA GLY A 467 17.46 -7.04 -14.80
C GLY A 467 17.97 -7.51 -16.16
N SER A 468 19.18 -8.07 -16.24
CA SER A 468 19.68 -8.79 -17.43
C SER A 468 20.54 -9.99 -17.04
N LEU A 469 20.74 -10.92 -17.98
CA LEU A 469 21.59 -12.09 -17.82
C LEU A 469 22.94 -11.83 -18.47
N ALA A 470 23.87 -11.28 -17.70
CA ALA A 470 25.22 -10.99 -18.13
C ALA A 470 26.24 -11.51 -17.10
N PRO A 471 27.46 -11.87 -17.51
CA PRO A 471 28.51 -12.32 -16.58
C PRO A 471 28.76 -11.30 -15.46
N GLY A 472 28.85 -11.79 -14.23
CA GLY A 472 29.04 -10.99 -13.02
C GLY A 472 27.75 -10.52 -12.34
N LYS A 473 26.61 -10.55 -13.03
CA LYS A 473 25.30 -10.25 -12.42
C LYS A 473 24.79 -11.38 -11.54
N LEU A 474 23.86 -11.06 -10.65
CA LEU A 474 23.21 -12.06 -9.79
C LEU A 474 22.33 -12.99 -10.63
N ALA A 475 22.30 -14.26 -10.26
CA ALA A 475 21.47 -15.27 -10.91
C ALA A 475 20.02 -15.19 -10.42
N ASP A 476 19.35 -14.09 -10.77
CA ASP A 476 17.93 -13.83 -10.57
C ASP A 476 17.19 -14.06 -11.90
N LEU A 477 16.64 -15.26 -12.07
CA LEU A 477 16.12 -15.72 -13.35
C LEU A 477 14.87 -16.58 -13.21
N ILE A 478 14.15 -16.69 -14.31
CA ILE A 478 12.95 -17.53 -14.42
C ILE A 478 13.05 -18.43 -15.64
N VAL A 479 12.43 -19.61 -15.55
CA VAL A 479 12.19 -20.50 -16.68
C VAL A 479 10.70 -20.47 -17.00
N LEU A 480 10.34 -20.19 -18.25
CA LEU A 480 8.98 -20.06 -18.75
C LEU A 480 8.56 -21.26 -19.58
N SER A 481 7.26 -21.49 -19.62
CA SER A 481 6.63 -22.55 -20.44
C SER A 481 6.80 -22.37 -21.95
N ALA A 482 6.99 -21.14 -22.42
CA ALA A 482 7.20 -20.79 -23.82
C ALA A 482 7.87 -19.41 -23.96
N ASP A 483 8.37 -19.13 -25.15
CA ASP A 483 9.01 -17.86 -25.49
C ASP A 483 7.96 -16.74 -25.65
N PRO A 484 7.95 -15.71 -24.78
CA PRO A 484 6.98 -14.62 -24.85
C PRO A 484 7.04 -13.84 -26.17
N THR A 485 8.18 -13.81 -26.85
CA THR A 485 8.36 -13.09 -28.13
C THR A 485 7.77 -13.84 -29.32
N ARG A 486 7.39 -15.12 -29.14
CA ARG A 486 6.94 -16.01 -30.21
C ARG A 486 5.49 -16.47 -30.07
N VAL A 487 4.87 -16.26 -28.92
CA VAL A 487 3.45 -16.54 -28.73
C VAL A 487 2.59 -15.42 -29.31
N THR A 488 1.35 -15.74 -29.65
CA THR A 488 0.36 -14.70 -29.98
C THR A 488 0.05 -13.85 -28.75
N PRO A 489 -0.44 -12.60 -28.89
CA PRO A 489 -0.78 -11.77 -27.75
C PRO A 489 -1.72 -12.46 -26.74
N ASP A 490 -2.75 -13.19 -27.20
CA ASP A 490 -3.64 -13.93 -26.29
C ASP A 490 -2.92 -15.04 -25.52
N GLY A 491 -1.91 -15.65 -26.13
CA GLY A 491 -1.08 -16.70 -25.52
C GLY A 491 -0.09 -16.18 -24.49
N LEU A 492 0.13 -14.86 -24.37
CA LEU A 492 0.95 -14.28 -23.30
C LEU A 492 0.35 -14.60 -21.91
N ARG A 493 -0.98 -14.66 -21.81
CA ARG A 493 -1.69 -14.96 -20.55
C ARG A 493 -1.58 -16.42 -20.12
N ASP A 494 -1.29 -17.31 -21.06
CA ASP A 494 -1.15 -18.75 -20.82
C ASP A 494 0.27 -19.12 -20.38
N LEU A 495 1.20 -18.16 -20.40
CA LEU A 495 2.57 -18.36 -19.92
C LEU A 495 2.57 -18.72 -18.44
N GLN A 496 3.43 -19.67 -18.09
CA GLN A 496 3.60 -20.13 -16.73
C GLN A 496 5.08 -20.21 -16.41
N VAL A 497 5.43 -19.73 -15.21
CA VAL A 497 6.77 -19.94 -14.65
C VAL A 497 6.90 -21.40 -14.23
N ARG A 498 8.00 -22.03 -14.64
CA ARG A 498 8.41 -23.39 -14.27
C ARG A 498 9.40 -23.39 -13.12
N MET A 499 10.23 -22.36 -13.05
CA MET A 499 11.23 -22.19 -12.01
C MET A 499 11.48 -20.69 -11.80
N THR A 500 11.65 -20.28 -10.55
CA THR A 500 12.19 -18.98 -10.16
C THR A 500 13.43 -19.20 -9.33
N MET A 501 14.51 -18.52 -9.69
CA MET A 501 15.80 -18.56 -9.02
C MET A 501 16.17 -17.14 -8.57
N LEU A 502 16.76 -17.04 -7.38
CA LEU A 502 17.21 -15.78 -6.79
C LEU A 502 18.60 -16.01 -6.17
N GLY A 503 19.60 -15.30 -6.68
CA GLY A 503 21.00 -15.45 -6.29
C GLY A 503 21.49 -16.90 -6.40
N GLY A 504 21.16 -17.58 -7.51
CA GLY A 504 21.60 -18.96 -7.77
C GLY A 504 20.81 -20.06 -7.03
N GLY A 505 19.92 -19.69 -6.10
CA GLY A 505 19.06 -20.61 -5.36
C GLY A 505 17.64 -20.67 -5.94
N VAL A 506 17.12 -21.88 -6.18
CA VAL A 506 15.73 -22.08 -6.64
C VAL A 506 14.77 -21.78 -5.48
N VAL A 507 13.92 -20.77 -5.67
CA VAL A 507 12.92 -20.29 -4.69
C VAL A 507 11.49 -20.66 -5.06
N TYR A 508 11.24 -21.04 -6.31
CA TYR A 508 9.99 -21.63 -6.75
C TYR A 508 10.27 -22.70 -7.81
N CYS A 509 9.56 -23.82 -7.73
CA CYS A 509 9.56 -24.87 -8.73
C CYS A 509 8.12 -25.31 -8.97
N ALA A 510 7.67 -25.31 -10.23
CA ALA A 510 6.33 -25.73 -10.58
C ALA A 510 6.18 -27.25 -10.41
N PRO A 511 5.02 -27.74 -9.91
CA PRO A 511 4.76 -29.17 -9.83
C PRO A 511 4.94 -29.88 -11.18
N GLY A 512 5.68 -30.98 -11.19
CA GLY A 512 5.99 -31.76 -12.40
C GLY A 512 7.22 -31.27 -13.19
N TYR A 513 7.91 -30.23 -12.72
CA TYR A 513 9.13 -29.68 -13.31
C TYR A 513 10.36 -29.83 -12.38
N GLU A 514 10.29 -30.70 -11.37
CA GLU A 514 11.35 -30.89 -10.37
C GLU A 514 12.69 -31.32 -11.00
N ALA A 515 12.65 -31.97 -12.17
CA ALA A 515 13.85 -32.40 -12.90
C ALA A 515 14.73 -31.21 -13.35
N ILE A 516 14.13 -30.08 -13.70
CA ILE A 516 14.85 -28.87 -14.13
C ILE A 516 15.19 -27.94 -12.97
N CYS A 517 14.69 -28.22 -11.77
CA CYS A 517 14.96 -27.44 -10.56
C CYS A 517 16.13 -28.07 -9.80
N PRO A 518 17.36 -27.52 -9.88
CA PRO A 518 18.41 -27.96 -8.98
C PRO A 518 17.94 -27.82 -7.52
N PRO A 519 18.16 -28.83 -6.66
CA PRO A 519 17.81 -28.73 -5.25
C PRO A 519 18.52 -27.51 -4.72
N ALA A 520 17.77 -26.64 -4.05
CA ALA A 520 18.31 -25.42 -3.50
C ALA A 520 19.59 -25.76 -2.72
N ALA A 521 20.68 -25.05 -3.00
CA ALA A 521 21.65 -24.81 -1.95
C ALA A 521 20.82 -24.28 -0.79
N ALA A 522 20.76 -25.03 0.32
CA ALA A 522 19.84 -24.73 1.40
C ALA A 522 20.05 -23.27 1.80
N LEU A 523 19.12 -22.39 1.42
CA LEU A 523 18.87 -21.21 2.23
C LEU A 523 18.68 -21.78 3.62
N PRO A 524 19.37 -21.26 4.66
CA PRO A 524 19.15 -21.74 6.00
C PRO A 524 17.65 -21.80 6.20
N SER A 525 17.12 -23.00 6.43
CA SER A 525 15.73 -23.15 6.87
C SER A 525 15.57 -22.09 7.95
N PRO A 526 14.53 -21.24 7.90
CA PRO A 526 14.33 -20.27 8.95
C PRO A 526 14.45 -21.07 10.23
N GLN A 527 15.46 -20.74 11.06
CA GLN A 527 15.31 -21.10 12.46
C GLN A 527 13.97 -20.47 12.79
N PRO A 528 12.99 -21.25 13.32
CA PRO A 528 11.77 -20.63 13.75
C PRO A 528 12.21 -19.49 14.66
N SER A 529 11.98 -18.24 14.22
CA SER A 529 12.02 -17.07 15.09
C SER A 529 11.33 -17.53 16.35
N PRO A 530 11.92 -17.41 17.54
CA PRO A 530 11.43 -18.09 18.75
C PRO A 530 9.92 -17.95 18.78
N GLN A 531 9.22 -19.00 18.34
CA GLN A 531 7.79 -18.89 18.11
C GLN A 531 7.29 -18.85 19.52
N THR A 532 6.76 -17.69 19.90
CA THR A 532 6.10 -17.56 21.17
C THR A 532 5.15 -18.74 21.32
N PRO A 533 5.34 -19.63 22.31
CA PRO A 533 4.71 -20.93 22.31
C PRO A 533 3.20 -20.80 22.12
N LEU A 534 2.68 -21.38 21.04
CA LEU A 534 1.24 -21.40 20.78
C LEU A 534 0.58 -22.29 21.84
N ILE A 535 -0.33 -21.69 22.63
CA ILE A 535 -1.08 -22.42 23.67
C ILE A 535 -2.34 -23.01 23.06
N PHE A 536 -3.05 -22.23 22.23
CA PHE A 536 -4.29 -22.65 21.58
C PHE A 536 -4.59 -21.77 20.36
N ARG A 537 -5.22 -22.36 19.33
CA ARG A 537 -5.80 -21.63 18.21
C ARG A 537 -7.02 -22.37 17.70
N ASP A 538 -8.07 -21.64 17.36
CA ASP A 538 -9.26 -22.13 16.66
C ASP A 538 -9.48 -21.25 15.42
N GLU A 539 -9.58 -21.86 14.24
CA GLU A 539 -9.86 -21.20 12.95
C GLU A 539 -11.36 -21.21 12.61
N PHE A 540 -12.20 -21.80 13.48
CA PHE A 540 -13.64 -21.89 13.31
C PHE A 540 -14.10 -22.58 12.01
N ASP A 541 -13.30 -23.53 11.50
CA ASP A 541 -13.58 -24.26 10.27
C ASP A 541 -14.64 -25.36 10.49
N GLY A 542 -15.92 -24.96 10.44
CA GLY A 542 -17.07 -25.86 10.45
C GLY A 542 -17.43 -26.48 11.81
N SER A 543 -16.50 -26.48 12.79
CA SER A 543 -16.73 -26.91 14.18
C SER A 543 -15.88 -26.10 15.17
N LEU A 544 -16.33 -26.03 16.43
CA LEU A 544 -15.52 -25.49 17.53
C LEU A 544 -14.55 -26.56 18.03
N ASP A 545 -13.30 -26.18 18.26
CA ASP A 545 -12.31 -27.07 18.85
C ASP A 545 -12.63 -27.40 20.33
N PRO A 546 -12.09 -28.51 20.88
CA PRO A 546 -12.35 -28.89 22.26
C PRO A 546 -11.97 -27.79 23.28
N GLY A 547 -12.78 -27.67 24.34
CA GLY A 547 -12.54 -26.77 25.47
C GLY A 547 -13.35 -25.48 25.45
N TRP A 548 -14.12 -25.23 24.39
CA TRP A 548 -15.12 -24.16 24.35
C TRP A 548 -16.38 -24.49 25.14
N SER A 549 -16.99 -23.45 25.69
CA SER A 549 -18.26 -23.49 26.42
C SER A 549 -19.05 -22.21 26.16
N TRP A 550 -20.35 -22.34 25.93
CA TRP A 550 -21.24 -21.20 25.77
C TRP A 550 -21.85 -20.79 27.11
N THR A 551 -21.82 -19.50 27.40
CA THR A 551 -22.66 -18.92 28.46
C THR A 551 -23.96 -18.42 27.84
N ASN A 552 -25.09 -18.86 28.42
CA ASN A 552 -26.44 -18.50 27.96
C ASN A 552 -26.63 -18.76 26.46
N GLU A 553 -26.37 -19.99 26.00
CA GLU A 553 -26.38 -20.32 24.57
C GLU A 553 -27.77 -20.15 23.92
N ALA A 554 -27.78 -19.50 22.76
CA ALA A 554 -28.90 -19.40 21.84
C ALA A 554 -28.41 -19.88 20.45
N PRO A 555 -28.59 -21.17 20.11
CA PRO A 555 -28.02 -21.78 18.90
C PRO A 555 -28.44 -21.14 17.58
N ALA A 556 -29.62 -20.51 17.54
CA ALA A 556 -30.09 -19.80 16.35
C ALA A 556 -29.37 -18.47 16.09
N ALA A 557 -28.57 -18.00 17.04
CA ALA A 557 -27.90 -16.70 17.01
C ALA A 557 -26.37 -16.82 16.83
N TRP A 558 -25.86 -18.00 16.48
CA TRP A 558 -24.48 -18.17 16.03
C TRP A 558 -24.38 -19.22 14.91
N SER A 559 -23.31 -19.17 14.11
CA SER A 559 -23.05 -20.13 13.03
C SER A 559 -21.56 -20.21 12.70
N LEU A 560 -21.09 -21.41 12.35
CA LEU A 560 -19.74 -21.67 11.81
C LEU A 560 -19.75 -21.96 10.30
N THR A 561 -20.94 -21.98 9.70
CA THR A 561 -21.13 -22.39 8.30
C THR A 561 -21.77 -21.30 7.45
N ALA A 562 -22.34 -20.26 8.08
CA ALA A 562 -22.90 -19.11 7.38
C ALA A 562 -21.82 -18.34 6.61
N THR A 563 -20.60 -18.30 7.16
CA THR A 563 -19.41 -17.70 6.56
C THR A 563 -18.27 -18.70 6.80
N PRO A 564 -17.87 -19.52 5.81
CA PRO A 564 -16.82 -20.53 6.00
C PRO A 564 -15.53 -19.91 6.53
N GLY A 565 -14.92 -20.54 7.55
CA GLY A 565 -13.73 -20.02 8.24
C GLY A 565 -14.00 -18.87 9.22
N TRP A 566 -15.27 -18.59 9.54
CA TRP A 566 -15.63 -17.53 10.50
C TRP A 566 -16.68 -18.01 11.49
N LEU A 567 -16.46 -17.71 12.77
CA LEU A 567 -17.48 -17.78 13.79
C LEU A 567 -18.35 -16.53 13.71
N ARG A 568 -19.61 -16.72 13.32
CA ARG A 568 -20.62 -15.68 13.22
C ARG A 568 -21.49 -15.67 14.47
N ILE A 569 -21.58 -14.54 15.19
CA ILE A 569 -22.42 -14.36 16.39
C ILE A 569 -23.31 -13.12 16.22
N ALA A 570 -24.62 -13.29 16.27
CA ALA A 570 -25.56 -12.18 16.34
C ALA A 570 -25.52 -11.53 17.73
N LEU A 571 -25.43 -10.20 17.77
CA LEU A 571 -25.38 -9.45 19.02
C LEU A 571 -26.66 -9.71 19.84
N SER A 572 -26.46 -10.11 21.09
CA SER A 572 -27.53 -10.47 22.02
C SER A 572 -28.07 -9.29 22.83
N GLN A 573 -29.24 -9.46 23.47
CA GLN A 573 -29.69 -8.55 24.51
C GLN A 573 -28.87 -8.72 25.79
N GLY A 574 -28.70 -7.62 26.51
CA GLY A 574 -27.92 -7.59 27.75
C GLY A 574 -26.44 -7.33 27.53
N GLY A 575 -25.76 -7.02 28.63
CA GLY A 575 -24.32 -6.80 28.72
C GLY A 575 -23.91 -6.86 30.19
N PHE A 576 -22.62 -6.92 30.47
CA PHE A 576 -22.13 -7.08 31.85
C PHE A 576 -22.40 -5.87 32.78
N LEU A 577 -22.94 -4.78 32.24
CA LEU A 577 -23.49 -3.63 33.00
C LEU A 577 -24.98 -3.80 33.38
N THR A 578 -25.70 -4.73 32.77
CA THR A 578 -27.16 -4.90 32.96
C THR A 578 -27.50 -6.34 33.31
N THR A 579 -27.49 -7.23 32.32
CA THR A 579 -27.78 -8.66 32.44
C THR A 579 -26.75 -9.43 31.63
N THR A 580 -26.28 -10.57 32.15
CA THR A 580 -25.31 -11.42 31.43
C THR A 580 -25.78 -11.71 30.01
N PRO A 581 -25.00 -11.35 28.97
CA PRO A 581 -25.41 -11.54 27.58
C PRO A 581 -25.52 -13.02 27.22
N SER A 582 -26.29 -13.33 26.18
CA SER A 582 -26.28 -14.65 25.54
C SER A 582 -25.16 -14.76 24.52
N ASN A 583 -24.75 -16.00 24.23
CA ASN A 583 -23.70 -16.34 23.27
C ASN A 583 -22.32 -15.72 23.60
N VAL A 584 -21.92 -15.81 24.87
CA VAL A 584 -20.52 -15.57 25.24
C VAL A 584 -19.77 -16.90 25.11
N LEU A 585 -18.79 -16.96 24.23
CA LEU A 585 -17.99 -18.15 23.97
C LEU A 585 -16.73 -18.10 24.84
N LEU A 586 -16.56 -19.07 25.74
CA LEU A 586 -15.51 -19.07 26.75
C LEU A 586 -14.75 -20.40 26.79
N ARG A 587 -13.47 -20.32 27.10
CA ARG A 587 -12.61 -21.47 27.44
C ARG A 587 -11.77 -21.16 28.68
N PRO A 588 -11.25 -22.18 29.39
CA PRO A 588 -10.36 -21.96 30.52
C PRO A 588 -9.16 -21.07 30.15
N ALA A 589 -8.86 -20.08 30.99
CA ALA A 589 -7.67 -19.25 30.80
C ALA A 589 -6.39 -20.08 31.09
N PRO A 590 -5.31 -19.92 30.31
CA PRO A 590 -4.06 -20.59 30.62
C PRO A 590 -3.42 -20.00 31.89
N PRO A 591 -2.60 -20.79 32.62
CA PRO A 591 -1.83 -20.27 33.73
C PRO A 591 -0.75 -19.29 33.25
N GLY A 592 -0.40 -18.31 34.08
CA GLY A 592 0.69 -17.38 33.80
C GLY A 592 0.31 -16.25 32.85
N ASP A 593 1.31 -15.78 32.09
CA ASP A 593 1.18 -14.69 31.14
C ASP A 593 0.80 -15.24 29.76
N PHE A 594 0.00 -14.49 29.02
CA PHE A 594 -0.51 -14.91 27.72
C PHE A 594 -0.98 -13.72 26.88
N ASP A 595 -1.08 -13.96 25.58
CA ASP A 595 -1.66 -13.03 24.62
C ASP A 595 -2.88 -13.66 23.98
N LEU A 596 -3.98 -12.90 23.90
CA LEU A 596 -5.18 -13.25 23.15
C LEU A 596 -5.21 -12.46 21.86
N THR A 597 -5.47 -13.11 20.73
CA THR A 597 -5.60 -12.42 19.44
C THR A 597 -6.82 -12.94 18.65
N THR A 598 -7.52 -12.04 17.98
CA THR A 598 -8.60 -12.37 17.04
C THR A 598 -8.72 -11.30 15.95
N THR A 599 -9.20 -11.70 14.78
CA THR A 599 -9.66 -10.78 13.74
C THR A 599 -11.19 -10.72 13.78
N LEU A 600 -11.72 -9.50 13.84
CA LEU A 600 -13.14 -9.18 14.02
C LEU A 600 -13.68 -8.38 12.84
N ARG A 601 -14.85 -8.78 12.32
CA ARG A 601 -15.72 -7.94 11.49
C ARG A 601 -16.97 -7.61 12.29
N ALA A 602 -17.12 -6.35 12.68
CA ALA A 602 -18.30 -5.87 13.38
C ALA A 602 -18.55 -4.40 13.06
N SER A 603 -19.83 -4.05 12.86
CA SER A 603 -20.26 -2.66 12.64
C SER A 603 -21.28 -2.21 13.71
N PRO A 604 -20.86 -2.05 14.98
CA PRO A 604 -21.71 -1.45 16.01
C PRO A 604 -22.15 -0.05 15.56
N SER A 605 -23.45 0.19 15.59
CA SER A 605 -24.07 1.43 15.09
C SER A 605 -25.04 2.05 16.07
N ARG A 606 -25.35 1.35 17.17
CA ARG A 606 -26.24 1.81 18.22
C ARG A 606 -25.56 1.73 19.58
N ASN A 607 -26.05 2.58 20.48
CA ASN A 607 -25.56 2.66 21.85
C ASN A 607 -25.43 1.30 22.50
N PHE A 608 -24.22 1.08 23.01
CA PHE A 608 -23.75 -0.06 23.76
C PHE A 608 -23.51 -1.34 22.97
N GLU A 609 -23.84 -1.42 21.68
CA GLU A 609 -23.49 -2.58 20.85
C GLU A 609 -21.99 -2.85 20.93
N PHE A 610 -21.60 -4.10 21.22
CA PHE A 610 -20.21 -4.48 21.48
C PHE A 610 -19.88 -5.85 20.88
N ALA A 611 -18.69 -5.99 20.30
CA ALA A 611 -18.10 -7.28 19.96
C ALA A 611 -16.57 -7.29 20.14
N GLY A 612 -16.02 -8.39 20.67
CA GLY A 612 -14.58 -8.53 20.86
C GLY A 612 -14.14 -9.64 21.81
N LEU A 613 -12.96 -9.45 22.40
CA LEU A 613 -12.31 -10.33 23.36
C LEU A 613 -12.88 -10.15 24.77
N ILE A 614 -12.93 -11.23 25.56
CA ILE A 614 -13.35 -11.22 26.97
C ILE A 614 -12.39 -12.01 27.85
N VAL A 615 -12.18 -11.53 29.08
CA VAL A 615 -11.52 -12.23 30.20
C VAL A 615 -12.43 -12.18 31.43
N THR A 616 -12.71 -13.32 32.05
CA THR A 616 -13.58 -13.43 33.24
C THR A 616 -12.80 -13.86 34.47
N PHE A 617 -13.29 -13.47 35.65
CA PHE A 617 -12.66 -13.75 36.94
C PHE A 617 -13.65 -14.35 37.94
N ALA A 618 -13.14 -15.16 38.87
CA ALA A 618 -13.97 -15.85 39.87
C ALA A 618 -14.75 -14.90 40.80
N ASP A 619 -14.28 -13.66 40.97
CA ASP A 619 -14.95 -12.63 41.78
C ASP A 619 -16.05 -11.86 41.02
N GLY A 620 -16.43 -12.36 39.83
CA GLY A 620 -17.47 -11.77 38.98
C GLY A 620 -17.01 -10.56 38.17
N ARG A 621 -15.69 -10.28 38.12
CA ARG A 621 -15.13 -9.27 37.25
C ARG A 621 -15.05 -9.77 35.80
N VAL A 622 -15.17 -8.84 34.85
CA VAL A 622 -15.00 -9.07 33.43
C VAL A 622 -14.14 -7.95 32.84
N LEU A 623 -13.13 -8.30 32.05
CA LEU A 623 -12.50 -7.40 31.10
C LEU A 623 -13.07 -7.69 29.72
N GLN A 624 -13.49 -6.66 28.99
CA GLN A 624 -13.92 -6.78 27.61
C GLN A 624 -13.18 -5.77 26.74
N PHE A 625 -12.66 -6.22 25.59
CA PHE A 625 -11.97 -5.37 24.65
C PHE A 625 -12.44 -5.62 23.22
N GLY A 626 -12.88 -4.58 22.51
CA GLY A 626 -13.34 -4.73 21.14
C GLY A 626 -13.98 -3.51 20.53
N ARG A 627 -14.72 -3.74 19.44
CA ARG A 627 -15.46 -2.72 18.72
C ARG A 627 -16.77 -2.46 19.44
N ALA A 628 -17.07 -1.18 19.70
CA ALA A 628 -18.35 -0.77 20.26
C ALA A 628 -18.83 0.57 19.71
N TYR A 629 -20.09 0.90 19.98
CA TYR A 629 -20.65 2.22 19.70
C TYR A 629 -21.29 2.82 20.95
N CYS A 630 -20.94 4.07 21.28
CA CYS A 630 -21.59 4.80 22.36
C CYS A 630 -21.63 6.31 22.04
N ASP A 631 -22.82 6.92 22.14
CA ASP A 631 -23.08 8.32 21.82
C ASP A 631 -23.32 9.22 23.04
N VAL A 632 -23.03 8.71 24.25
CA VAL A 632 -23.18 9.48 25.50
C VAL A 632 -22.19 10.66 25.50
N PRO A 633 -22.66 11.93 25.43
CA PRO A 633 -21.78 13.07 25.29
C PRO A 633 -20.83 13.23 26.49
N GLY A 634 -19.54 13.45 26.21
CA GLY A 634 -18.52 13.65 27.24
C GLY A 634 -18.10 12.39 28.01
N VAL A 635 -18.68 11.23 27.67
CA VAL A 635 -18.35 9.92 28.24
C VAL A 635 -17.77 8.98 27.18
N CYS A 636 -18.28 9.07 25.94
CA CYS A 636 -17.96 8.14 24.86
C CYS A 636 -17.40 8.85 23.62
N THR A 637 -16.79 8.06 22.73
CA THR A 637 -16.13 8.53 21.50
C THR A 637 -16.91 8.17 20.22
N GLY A 638 -18.17 7.75 20.32
CA GLY A 638 -18.93 7.23 19.17
C GLY A 638 -18.57 5.78 18.87
N GLY A 639 -18.49 5.45 17.58
CA GLY A 639 -17.97 4.16 17.12
C GLY A 639 -16.47 4.07 17.34
N GLY A 640 -16.01 3.09 18.13
CA GLY A 640 -14.63 3.06 18.59
C GLY A 640 -14.15 1.71 19.11
N TYR A 641 -12.97 1.74 19.72
CA TYR A 641 -12.44 0.63 20.50
C TYR A 641 -12.67 0.94 21.97
N TYR A 642 -13.20 -0.04 22.70
CA TYR A 642 -13.53 0.12 24.12
C TYR A 642 -12.85 -1.01 24.90
N PHE A 643 -12.15 -0.66 25.98
CA PHE A 643 -11.55 -1.60 26.92
C PHE A 643 -12.09 -1.37 28.32
N ASP A 644 -13.10 -2.18 28.67
CA ASP A 644 -13.85 -2.01 29.90
C ASP A 644 -13.46 -3.03 30.97
N ASN A 645 -13.52 -2.60 32.22
CA ASN A 645 -13.37 -3.41 33.42
C ASN A 645 -14.64 -3.31 34.24
N LEU A 646 -15.36 -4.42 34.33
CA LEU A 646 -16.72 -4.48 34.80
C LEU A 646 -16.80 -5.41 36.02
N LYS A 647 -17.54 -5.01 37.06
CA LYS A 647 -17.82 -5.85 38.22
C LYS A 647 -19.18 -5.50 38.81
N GLY A 648 -20.02 -6.52 39.01
CA GLY A 648 -21.32 -6.35 39.69
C GLY A 648 -22.28 -5.38 38.99
N GLY A 649 -22.26 -5.31 37.66
CA GLY A 649 -23.12 -4.41 36.88
C GLY A 649 -22.60 -2.97 36.75
N ALA A 650 -21.36 -2.69 37.16
CA ALA A 650 -20.77 -1.37 37.06
C ALA A 650 -19.34 -1.41 36.52
N THR A 651 -18.91 -0.30 35.90
CA THR A 651 -17.50 -0.07 35.56
C THR A 651 -16.67 0.08 36.82
N THR A 652 -15.49 -0.52 36.84
CA THR A 652 -14.50 -0.45 37.93
C THR A 652 -13.23 0.20 37.40
N GLY A 653 -12.71 1.21 38.12
CA GLY A 653 -11.49 1.91 37.73
C GLY A 653 -11.62 2.72 36.44
N SER A 654 -10.47 3.03 35.83
CA SER A 654 -10.39 3.74 34.54
C SER A 654 -10.80 2.82 33.40
N ASN A 655 -11.74 3.22 32.56
CA ASN A 655 -12.10 2.49 31.34
C ASN A 655 -11.61 3.31 30.14
N PHE A 656 -11.29 2.63 29.05
CA PHE A 656 -10.61 3.28 27.92
C PHE A 656 -11.48 3.23 26.68
N ALA A 657 -11.53 4.34 25.97
CA ALA A 657 -12.24 4.47 24.70
C ALA A 657 -11.36 5.25 23.72
N LEU A 658 -11.21 4.70 22.51
CA LEU A 658 -10.49 5.36 21.41
C LEU A 658 -11.41 5.49 20.19
N PRO A 659 -11.33 6.61 19.44
CA PRO A 659 -12.03 6.75 18.17
C PRO A 659 -11.69 5.58 17.25
N GLY A 660 -12.69 5.04 16.56
CA GLY A 660 -12.49 4.00 15.57
C GLY A 660 -12.23 4.61 14.19
N PHE A 661 -11.42 3.93 13.39
CA PHE A 661 -11.27 4.25 11.97
C PHE A 661 -12.30 3.47 11.14
N ALA A 662 -12.64 3.97 9.96
CA ALA A 662 -13.51 3.27 9.03
C ALA A 662 -12.76 2.06 8.46
N GLY A 663 -13.26 0.86 8.73
CA GLY A 663 -12.67 -0.39 8.26
C GLY A 663 -13.70 -1.53 8.25
N SER A 664 -13.47 -2.55 7.43
CA SER A 664 -14.31 -3.74 7.35
C SER A 664 -13.86 -4.85 8.30
N GLN A 665 -12.59 -4.83 8.75
CA GLN A 665 -11.95 -5.87 9.55
C GLN A 665 -10.97 -5.25 10.55
N TYR A 666 -10.91 -5.80 11.76
CA TYR A 666 -10.16 -5.25 12.89
C TYR A 666 -9.41 -6.36 13.61
N VAL A 667 -8.10 -6.21 13.84
CA VAL A 667 -7.34 -7.18 14.64
C VAL A 667 -7.26 -6.68 16.08
N LEU A 668 -7.67 -7.51 17.02
CA LEU A 668 -7.68 -7.24 18.46
C LEU A 668 -6.64 -8.12 19.15
N ARG A 669 -5.84 -7.52 20.03
CA ARG A 669 -4.88 -8.22 20.90
C ARG A 669 -5.11 -7.81 22.36
N LEU A 670 -5.09 -8.77 23.28
CA LEU A 670 -5.14 -8.51 24.72
C LEU A 670 -4.02 -9.29 25.40
N GLU A 671 -3.04 -8.55 25.92
CA GLU A 671 -1.84 -9.06 26.57
C GLU A 671 -2.03 -9.11 28.08
N LYS A 672 -1.68 -10.23 28.71
CA LYS A 672 -1.54 -10.35 30.17
C LYS A 672 -0.08 -10.47 30.56
N ARG A 673 0.40 -9.56 31.41
CA ARG A 673 1.71 -9.61 32.09
C ARG A 673 1.55 -9.43 33.59
N GLY A 674 1.81 -10.49 34.35
CA GLY A 674 1.50 -10.55 35.77
C GLY A 674 0.01 -10.30 36.03
N THR A 675 -0.31 -9.21 36.75
CA THR A 675 -1.67 -8.75 37.01
C THR A 675 -2.14 -7.65 36.06
N THR A 676 -1.34 -7.29 35.06
CA THR A 676 -1.64 -6.22 34.11
C THR A 676 -2.17 -6.81 32.81
N TYR A 677 -3.26 -6.22 32.31
CA TYR A 677 -3.89 -6.56 31.05
C TYR A 677 -3.83 -5.33 30.15
N THR A 678 -3.16 -5.42 29.01
CA THR A 678 -3.06 -4.33 28.03
C THR A 678 -3.77 -4.73 26.76
N ALA A 679 -4.69 -3.88 26.31
CA ALA A 679 -5.40 -4.09 25.06
C ALA A 679 -4.73 -3.30 23.94
N TYR A 680 -4.61 -3.92 22.77
CA TYR A 680 -4.14 -3.30 21.54
C TYR A 680 -5.09 -3.62 20.41
N TYR A 681 -5.36 -2.66 19.54
CA TYR A 681 -5.84 -2.99 18.20
C TYR A 681 -4.69 -2.81 17.21
N LEU A 682 -4.70 -3.57 16.12
CA LEU A 682 -3.75 -3.32 15.04
C LEU A 682 -4.33 -2.27 14.08
N THR A 683 -3.50 -1.32 13.65
CA THR A 683 -3.83 -0.45 12.52
C THR A 683 -3.93 -1.26 11.24
N VAL A 684 -4.40 -0.63 10.15
CA VAL A 684 -4.37 -1.25 8.81
C VAL A 684 -2.96 -1.75 8.46
N ASP A 685 -1.94 -1.08 8.99
CA ASP A 685 -0.51 -1.33 8.78
C ASP A 685 0.09 -2.32 9.81
N GLY A 686 -0.76 -3.00 10.59
CA GLY A 686 -0.36 -4.06 11.52
C GLY A 686 0.24 -3.59 12.84
N GLN A 687 0.23 -2.29 13.16
CA GLN A 687 0.84 -1.80 14.40
C GLN A 687 -0.06 -1.89 15.61
N PRO A 688 0.46 -2.42 16.73
CA PRO A 688 -0.28 -2.45 17.98
C PRO A 688 -0.43 -1.05 18.56
N VAL A 689 -1.62 -0.47 18.46
CA VAL A 689 -1.99 0.75 19.18
C VAL A 689 -2.63 0.36 20.49
N ALA A 690 -2.00 0.75 21.60
CA ALA A 690 -2.52 0.48 22.93
C ALA A 690 -3.85 1.22 23.15
N ALA A 691 -4.92 0.47 23.37
CA ALA A 691 -6.21 0.99 23.77
C ALA A 691 -6.24 1.38 25.25
N GLY A 692 -5.44 0.71 26.08
CA GLY A 692 -5.30 1.00 27.51
C GLY A 692 -4.88 -0.22 28.30
N SER A 693 -4.68 -0.05 29.60
CA SER A 693 -4.25 -1.12 30.51
C SER A 693 -5.03 -1.14 31.81
N HIS A 694 -5.43 -2.33 32.25
CA HIS A 694 -6.04 -2.59 33.55
C HIS A 694 -5.12 -3.42 34.42
N THR A 695 -5.03 -3.10 35.71
CA THR A 695 -4.42 -3.99 36.71
C THR A 695 -5.51 -4.71 37.48
N VAL A 696 -5.58 -6.03 37.35
CA VAL A 696 -6.56 -6.88 38.00
C VAL A 696 -5.84 -7.94 38.83
N ALA A 697 -6.08 -7.91 40.14
CA ALA A 697 -5.55 -8.92 41.05
C ALA A 697 -6.36 -10.23 40.95
N GLY A 698 -5.65 -11.36 40.99
CA GLY A 698 -6.23 -12.69 40.86
C GLY A 698 -6.11 -13.27 39.45
N ASP A 699 -6.11 -14.60 39.36
CA ASP A 699 -5.99 -15.30 38.09
C ASP A 699 -7.32 -15.26 37.31
N PRO A 700 -7.26 -15.12 35.97
CA PRO A 700 -8.44 -15.20 35.13
C PRO A 700 -9.00 -16.63 35.16
N GLN A 701 -10.32 -16.74 35.17
CA GLN A 701 -11.02 -18.02 35.10
C GLN A 701 -11.18 -18.48 33.65
N SER A 702 -11.55 -17.57 32.76
CA SER A 702 -11.81 -17.90 31.35
C SER A 702 -11.47 -16.74 30.42
N VAL A 703 -11.20 -17.08 29.17
CA VAL A 703 -10.97 -16.16 28.05
C VAL A 703 -11.86 -16.54 26.88
N GLY A 704 -12.15 -15.61 25.97
CA GLY A 704 -12.88 -15.94 24.76
C GLY A 704 -13.41 -14.76 23.98
N LEU A 705 -14.59 -14.94 23.39
CA LEU A 705 -15.23 -14.02 22.45
C LEU A 705 -16.64 -13.64 22.93
N LEU A 706 -17.06 -12.41 22.64
CA LEU A 706 -18.40 -11.91 22.96
C LEU A 706 -18.95 -11.03 21.84
N ALA A 707 -20.27 -11.08 21.63
CA ALA A 707 -21.02 -10.14 20.80
C ALA A 707 -22.38 -9.88 21.47
N ALA A 708 -22.60 -8.65 21.96
CA ALA A 708 -23.67 -8.35 22.88
C ALA A 708 -24.24 -6.93 22.73
N GLN A 709 -25.22 -6.62 23.57
CA GLN A 709 -25.80 -5.30 23.79
C GLN A 709 -26.56 -4.71 22.58
N ALA A 710 -27.37 -5.54 21.91
CA ALA A 710 -28.28 -5.12 20.84
C ALA A 710 -29.73 -5.62 21.09
N PRO A 711 -30.76 -5.04 20.43
CA PRO A 711 -32.07 -5.68 20.30
C PRO A 711 -31.90 -7.04 19.64
N ALA A 712 -32.45 -8.11 20.22
CA ALA A 712 -32.28 -9.45 19.68
C ALA A 712 -33.32 -9.75 18.57
N PRO A 713 -32.91 -10.24 17.39
CA PRO A 713 -31.52 -10.41 16.93
C PRO A 713 -30.90 -9.09 16.44
N GLY A 714 -29.69 -8.79 16.92
CA GLY A 714 -28.96 -7.57 16.57
C GLY A 714 -28.14 -7.72 15.29
N PRO A 715 -27.29 -6.72 14.98
CA PRO A 715 -26.22 -6.86 13.99
C PRO A 715 -25.33 -8.05 14.33
N VAL A 716 -24.51 -8.46 13.37
CA VAL A 716 -23.67 -9.64 13.52
C VAL A 716 -22.21 -9.26 13.63
N ALA A 717 -21.50 -9.96 14.51
CA ALA A 717 -20.06 -9.98 14.58
C ALA A 717 -19.53 -11.28 13.98
N GLU A 718 -18.46 -11.20 13.20
CA GLU A 718 -17.76 -12.36 12.66
C GLU A 718 -16.33 -12.37 13.19
N PHE A 719 -15.88 -13.52 13.66
CA PHE A 719 -14.53 -13.75 14.16
C PHE A 719 -13.83 -14.78 13.27
N ASP A 720 -12.67 -14.42 12.74
CA ASP A 720 -11.89 -15.26 11.82
C ASP A 720 -11.23 -16.43 12.58
N PHE A 721 -10.58 -16.09 13.69
CA PHE A 721 -9.90 -17.05 14.55
C PHE A 721 -9.89 -16.57 16.00
N PHE A 722 -9.56 -17.47 16.92
CA PHE A 722 -9.20 -17.11 18.29
C PHE A 722 -7.88 -17.79 18.66
N GLU A 723 -6.92 -17.01 19.13
CA GLU A 723 -5.58 -17.47 19.43
C GLU A 723 -5.15 -17.12 20.86
N ILE A 724 -4.45 -18.05 21.50
CA ILE A 724 -3.74 -17.87 22.77
C ILE A 724 -2.26 -18.22 22.55
N LYS A 725 -1.37 -17.26 22.81
CA LYS A 725 0.08 -17.47 22.84
C LYS A 725 0.63 -17.25 24.24
N ALA A 726 1.73 -17.91 24.58
CA ALA A 726 2.57 -17.50 25.70
C ALA A 726 3.17 -16.09 25.41
N PRO A 727 3.98 -15.49 26.30
CA PRO A 727 4.74 -14.26 26.03
C PRO A 727 5.97 -14.52 25.17
#